data_AF-A0A195CNC3-F1
#
_entry.id   AF-A0A195CNC3-F1
#
_cell.length_a   1.000
_cell.length_b   1.000
_cell.length_c   1.000
_cell.angle_alpha   90.00
_cell.angle_beta   90.00
_cell.angle_gamma   90.00
#
_symmetry.space_group_name_H-M   'P 1'
#
loop_
_entity.id
_entity.type
_entity.pdbx_description
1 polymer ?
#
loop_
_entity_poly.entity_id
_entity_poly.type
_entity_poly.pdbx_seq_one_letter_code
_entity_poly.pdbx_strand_id
1 'polypeptide(L)'
;KNNLARMLKDDCKIHIQESEKFLGPVKSRNSQMYIEFNDLCYSVCNSKGKTFTIGTEKMILHNARGYFEPGKITVVVGPSGAGKTTLLKIISGKQQHNIKGTITVNGAVQNRKMFHKQACYVPQQFELLPYLTIRETLYIAARLKLDVNQNKQTICSTVNDIAKSLNLSKCLDTLANKLSGGERKRVCIGVEMIVQPSVFLLDEPTSGLDSMASNQLINILHDMAKANCTVICSIHQPSSQMISLFDNIIVLNQGRCMYCGPKNEILNTYSIAGFTCPNFYNIIEFVLEVVTEERSGNIENLYKICCDKYEQFRLRKKEEMDLSIDFKQKCGTKNTDVSINSITQKKSTWQQQKILFSRALTYIKRDTTLTKLRFVAHVQVAILLGIVFYNFVPTEAAVFLQEHLNNWYSLRSYYSVKIITDLLVQIICCSSFVLISYYMTGQPMEYNRILSMWGICFLITMLAQTVGVLAGTMLGTELGIFVIPSVTVPLLLFAGFFSKLGEMPMIVQPLSYLSFFRYALEGLMQAIYLDRPNLTCSEIYCYFHSPKPEKTILQNVTGYFESKKVTVIIGPSGAGKTTLMKIISGKRLTDIKGTITINGIERNKGTFRKQVCYVPQQLDLLPFLTTKETLYIAARLKLNVNESKQTICSVVNDVAETLGLSNCLGTLANKLSGGEQKRLSIAIEIIAKPSILLLDEPTSGLDSAASYQLVYMLHDMSRANCTVICAIHQPSSQIISLFDDIMVLSQGRSMYCGPKSEILNTYSIAGFTCPSFYNIAEFVLEVITEQRGGDLENLYKICRDESEKIRLRNAHNKNELTSSIDSKQKCETNDLIVSTPTNNIIQEKSIWQQQKILFVRALICIKRDTILTKVRLASHIIVALMLGTVFYDFGDDAEKVNSNIACLFFFLLFLFFVNAERTVQTFPTEAAVFLKEHLNNWYSLGAYYSVKVITDLVMQILCSSAFIFISYYMTGQPMEYDRILKTWIICLLIMMVGQTVGILAGSAFGTEFGLFLISSVNIPLLLFAGFFTKVGEMSPYLQPLSVISYFRYAFEGIIQAIYVDRPNLTCFEIYCYLRSPSKILSMMDMPTVPFYAIPIILISWILFLHAVHYTVLQWKVYYAKK
;
A
#
# COMPACT_ATOMS: atom_id res chain seq x y z
N LYS A 1 18.84 10.65 -29.37
CA LYS A 1 17.92 9.72 -28.64
C LYS A 1 18.62 8.52 -27.98
N ASN A 2 19.59 7.81 -28.60
CA ASN A 2 20.06 6.50 -28.07
C ASN A 2 21.30 6.49 -27.13
N ASN A 3 22.26 7.41 -27.25
CA ASN A 3 23.61 7.19 -26.72
C ASN A 3 23.74 7.04 -25.19
N LEU A 4 23.04 7.84 -24.37
CA LEU A 4 23.24 7.78 -22.90
C LEU A 4 22.70 6.48 -22.26
N ALA A 5 21.63 5.90 -22.82
CA ALA A 5 21.14 4.59 -22.39
C ALA A 5 21.92 3.42 -23.02
N ARG A 6 22.63 3.68 -24.12
CA ARG A 6 23.69 2.80 -24.62
C ARG A 6 24.86 2.76 -23.64
N MET A 7 25.40 3.90 -23.18
CA MET A 7 26.53 3.91 -22.22
C MET A 7 26.32 2.98 -21.01
N LEU A 8 25.13 2.97 -20.37
CA LEU A 8 24.84 2.05 -19.25
C LEU A 8 24.57 0.59 -19.67
N LYS A 9 24.15 0.32 -20.91
CA LYS A 9 23.99 -1.04 -21.44
C LYS A 9 25.28 -1.61 -22.01
N ASP A 10 26.17 -0.75 -22.49
CA ASP A 10 27.38 -1.10 -23.23
C ASP A 10 28.59 -1.18 -22.28
N ASP A 11 28.66 -0.33 -21.23
CA ASP A 11 29.70 -0.36 -20.17
C ASP A 11 29.87 -1.74 -19.49
N CYS A 12 28.81 -2.54 -19.38
CA CYS A 12 28.85 -3.92 -18.83
C CYS A 12 28.43 -4.99 -19.88
N LYS A 13 28.61 -4.72 -21.17
CA LYS A 13 28.37 -5.69 -22.28
C LYS A 13 29.64 -6.22 -22.94
N ILE A 14 30.79 -5.68 -22.55
CA ILE A 14 32.09 -5.98 -23.17
C ILE A 14 32.52 -7.41 -22.78
N HIS A 15 32.60 -8.26 -23.81
CA HIS A 15 33.11 -9.64 -23.81
C HIS A 15 32.71 -10.56 -22.65
N ILE A 16 31.63 -11.33 -22.88
CA ILE A 16 31.68 -12.76 -22.55
C ILE A 16 32.60 -13.40 -23.59
N GLN A 17 33.86 -13.63 -23.21
CA GLN A 17 34.69 -14.68 -23.83
C GLN A 17 34.79 -15.82 -22.83
N GLU A 18 34.70 -17.05 -23.34
CA GLU A 18 34.72 -18.27 -22.54
C GLU A 18 36.10 -18.41 -21.88
N SER A 19 36.12 -18.16 -20.58
CA SER A 19 37.25 -18.39 -19.70
C SER A 19 36.78 -19.26 -18.56
N GLU A 20 36.67 -20.56 -18.83
CA GLU A 20 36.37 -21.59 -17.84
C GLU A 20 37.55 -21.75 -16.86
N LYS A 21 37.73 -20.76 -15.99
CA LYS A 21 38.46 -20.93 -14.74
C LYS A 21 37.46 -20.91 -13.61
N PHE A 22 37.29 -22.08 -13.00
CA PHE A 22 36.52 -22.31 -11.78
C PHE A 22 37.13 -21.53 -10.61
N LEU A 23 36.85 -20.22 -10.55
CA LEU A 23 37.04 -19.43 -9.35
C LEU A 23 35.99 -19.90 -8.34
N GLY A 24 36.47 -20.61 -7.31
CA GLY A 24 35.64 -21.14 -6.23
C GLY A 24 34.91 -20.06 -5.42
N PRO A 25 34.13 -20.46 -4.39
CA PRO A 25 33.28 -19.55 -3.63
C PRO A 25 34.07 -18.31 -3.17
N VAL A 26 33.44 -17.14 -3.30
CA VAL A 26 34.05 -15.82 -3.11
C VAL A 26 34.57 -15.70 -1.68
N LYS A 27 35.86 -16.00 -1.49
CA LYS A 27 36.51 -16.01 -0.17
C LYS A 27 36.40 -14.64 0.47
N SER A 28 35.89 -14.59 1.71
CA SER A 28 35.98 -13.39 2.53
C SER A 28 37.43 -12.91 2.58
N ARG A 29 37.66 -11.63 2.27
CA ARG A 29 38.96 -10.96 2.47
C ARG A 29 39.19 -10.55 3.93
N ASN A 30 38.17 -10.67 4.77
CA ASN A 30 38.17 -10.20 6.16
C ASN A 30 38.27 -11.35 7.14
N SER A 31 38.78 -11.06 8.34
CA SER A 31 38.92 -12.02 9.44
C SER A 31 37.61 -12.68 9.85
N GLN A 32 37.73 -13.91 10.34
CA GLN A 32 36.67 -14.64 11.04
C GLN A 32 36.21 -13.83 12.27
N MET A 33 34.91 -13.83 12.54
CA MET A 33 34.28 -13.04 13.62
C MET A 33 33.39 -13.93 14.49
N TYR A 34 33.94 -14.43 15.59
CA TYR A 34 33.16 -14.97 16.70
C TYR A 34 32.51 -13.81 17.47
N ILE A 35 31.23 -13.93 17.78
CA ILE A 35 30.47 -12.93 18.57
C ILE A 35 29.88 -13.64 19.78
N GLU A 36 30.02 -13.05 20.96
CA GLU A 36 29.43 -13.55 22.21
C GLU A 36 28.69 -12.39 22.90
N PHE A 37 27.55 -12.69 23.51
CA PHE A 37 26.78 -11.72 24.30
C PHE A 37 26.33 -12.38 25.61
N ASN A 38 26.52 -11.67 26.73
CA ASN A 38 26.19 -12.17 28.07
C ASN A 38 25.36 -11.15 28.86
N ASP A 39 24.39 -11.69 29.60
CA ASP A 39 23.45 -10.97 30.47
C ASP A 39 22.84 -9.72 29.80
N LEU A 40 22.53 -9.87 28.50
CA LEU A 40 22.04 -8.77 27.67
C LEU A 40 20.61 -8.39 28.08
N CYS A 41 20.44 -7.16 28.54
CA CYS A 41 19.20 -6.59 29.03
C CYS A 41 18.86 -5.30 28.28
N TYR A 42 17.58 -5.08 28.00
CA TYR A 42 17.12 -3.90 27.25
C TYR A 42 15.70 -3.45 27.63
N SER A 43 15.51 -2.15 27.85
CA SER A 43 14.22 -1.53 28.22
C SER A 43 13.76 -0.43 27.25
N VAL A 44 12.44 -0.22 27.19
CA VAL A 44 11.80 0.85 26.41
C VAL A 44 10.81 1.64 27.27
N CYS A 45 10.99 2.96 27.33
CA CYS A 45 10.09 3.88 28.03
C CYS A 45 8.80 4.10 27.20
N ASN A 46 7.63 3.77 27.76
CA ASN A 46 6.38 3.75 27.00
C ASN A 46 5.68 5.13 26.96
N SER A 47 6.12 6.02 26.07
CA SER A 47 5.58 7.37 25.93
C SER A 47 4.19 7.40 25.25
N LYS A 48 3.13 7.32 26.07
CA LYS A 48 1.73 7.52 25.62
C LYS A 48 1.37 9.01 25.51
N GLY A 49 1.81 9.64 24.43
CA GLY A 49 1.16 10.81 23.80
C GLY A 49 0.88 12.06 24.67
N LYS A 50 1.79 13.04 24.59
CA LYS A 50 1.59 14.47 24.94
C LYS A 50 1.13 14.85 26.36
N THR A 51 0.95 13.92 27.29
CA THR A 51 0.79 14.23 28.72
C THR A 51 2.02 13.80 29.51
N PHE A 52 2.51 14.67 30.40
CA PHE A 52 3.67 14.40 31.26
C PHE A 52 3.29 13.49 32.43
N THR A 53 3.01 12.23 32.15
CA THR A 53 2.89 11.15 33.14
C THR A 53 4.07 10.19 32.99
N ILE A 54 4.69 9.80 34.12
CA ILE A 54 5.87 8.94 34.17
C ILE A 54 5.55 7.59 33.50
N GLY A 55 6.13 7.36 32.31
CA GLY A 55 5.88 6.16 31.51
C GLY A 55 6.62 4.95 32.07
N THR A 56 5.90 3.88 32.38
CA THR A 56 6.48 2.60 32.82
C THR A 56 7.49 2.08 31.79
N GLU A 57 8.72 1.76 32.23
CA GLU A 57 9.67 1.02 31.40
C GLU A 57 9.18 -0.40 31.16
N LYS A 58 9.14 -0.82 29.89
CA LYS A 58 8.94 -2.22 29.52
C LYS A 58 10.28 -2.85 29.16
N MET A 59 10.71 -3.84 29.93
CA MET A 59 11.82 -4.73 29.55
C MET A 59 11.43 -5.58 28.33
N ILE A 60 12.40 -5.85 27.45
CA ILE A 60 12.22 -6.62 26.21
C ILE A 60 13.26 -7.74 26.06
N LEU A 61 14.47 -7.57 26.62
CA LEU A 61 15.47 -8.63 26.76
C LEU A 61 15.83 -8.79 28.24
N HIS A 62 15.95 -10.04 28.69
CA HIS A 62 16.11 -10.44 30.10
C HIS A 62 17.29 -11.41 30.21
N ASN A 63 18.46 -10.87 30.57
CA ASN A 63 19.73 -11.60 30.73
C ASN A 63 20.01 -12.58 29.58
N ALA A 64 19.80 -12.14 28.33
CA ALA A 64 20.00 -13.02 27.18
C ALA A 64 21.50 -13.34 27.03
N ARG A 65 21.81 -14.63 26.86
CA ARG A 65 23.15 -15.18 26.61
C ARG A 65 23.17 -15.92 25.27
N GLY A 66 24.31 -15.92 24.59
CA GLY A 66 24.47 -16.66 23.33
C GLY A 66 25.77 -16.33 22.59
N TYR A 67 26.04 -17.13 21.57
CA TYR A 67 27.22 -16.97 20.71
C TYR A 67 26.89 -17.17 19.23
N PHE A 68 27.75 -16.67 18.35
CA PHE A 68 27.72 -16.89 16.91
C PHE A 68 29.13 -17.24 16.42
N GLU A 69 29.26 -18.36 15.72
CA GLU A 69 30.54 -18.88 15.24
C GLU A 69 30.80 -18.51 13.76
N PRO A 70 32.04 -18.16 13.40
CA PRO A 70 32.41 -17.92 12.02
C PRO A 70 32.36 -19.21 11.20
N GLY A 71 31.98 -19.10 9.93
CA GLY A 71 31.87 -20.27 9.03
C GLY A 71 30.54 -21.02 9.13
N LYS A 72 29.70 -20.70 10.13
CA LYS A 72 28.40 -21.34 10.40
C LYS A 72 27.23 -20.40 10.13
N ILE A 73 26.06 -21.00 9.88
CA ILE A 73 24.78 -20.30 9.83
C ILE A 73 23.93 -20.62 11.07
N THR A 74 23.53 -19.56 11.78
CA THR A 74 22.76 -19.63 13.04
C THR A 74 21.36 -19.05 12.84
N VAL A 75 20.33 -19.78 13.28
CA VAL A 75 18.94 -19.30 13.24
C VAL A 75 18.45 -18.90 14.65
N VAL A 76 17.80 -17.75 14.75
CA VAL A 76 17.17 -17.22 15.96
C VAL A 76 15.66 -17.39 15.83
N VAL A 77 15.11 -18.35 16.56
CA VAL A 77 13.69 -18.71 16.58
C VAL A 77 13.02 -18.28 17.88
N GLY A 78 11.70 -18.25 17.90
CA GLY A 78 10.91 -17.81 19.06
C GLY A 78 9.56 -17.24 18.63
N PRO A 79 8.57 -17.12 19.54
CA PRO A 79 7.25 -16.60 19.21
C PRO A 79 7.27 -15.10 18.83
N SER A 80 6.09 -14.60 18.46
CA SER A 80 5.84 -13.18 18.21
C SER A 80 6.16 -12.34 19.46
N GLY A 81 6.91 -11.25 19.31
CA GLY A 81 7.29 -10.39 20.44
C GLY A 81 8.44 -10.91 21.34
N ALA A 82 8.98 -12.11 21.13
CA ALA A 82 10.03 -12.74 21.96
C ALA A 82 11.40 -12.02 21.99
N GLY A 83 11.57 -10.89 21.28
CA GLY A 83 12.80 -10.09 21.26
C GLY A 83 13.72 -10.31 20.05
N LYS A 84 13.43 -11.24 19.13
CA LYS A 84 14.26 -11.61 17.96
C LYS A 84 14.87 -10.40 17.22
N THR A 85 14.03 -9.56 16.64
CA THR A 85 14.40 -8.31 15.93
C THR A 85 15.16 -7.32 16.81
N THR A 86 14.82 -7.26 18.11
CA THR A 86 15.49 -6.38 19.08
C THR A 86 16.92 -6.83 19.33
N LEU A 87 17.14 -8.13 19.50
CA LEU A 87 18.47 -8.73 19.64
C LEU A 87 19.34 -8.45 18.39
N LEU A 88 18.82 -8.69 17.18
CA LEU A 88 19.54 -8.38 15.93
C LEU A 88 19.89 -6.88 15.81
N LYS A 89 18.98 -5.98 16.19
CA LYS A 89 19.22 -4.52 16.18
C LYS A 89 20.25 -4.06 17.22
N ILE A 90 20.36 -4.77 18.34
CA ILE A 90 21.39 -4.51 19.37
C ILE A 90 22.75 -5.04 18.89
N ILE A 91 22.84 -6.29 18.43
CA ILE A 91 24.08 -6.88 17.91
C ILE A 91 24.66 -6.05 16.75
N SER A 92 23.80 -5.63 15.80
CA SER A 92 24.19 -4.77 14.67
C SER A 92 24.53 -3.32 15.03
N GLY A 93 24.38 -2.91 16.31
CA GLY A 93 24.63 -1.54 16.77
C GLY A 93 23.65 -0.49 16.22
N LYS A 94 22.51 -0.91 15.65
CA LYS A 94 21.44 0.00 15.20
C LYS A 94 20.65 0.54 16.40
N GLN A 95 20.48 -0.24 17.46
CA GLN A 95 19.95 0.21 18.75
C GLN A 95 21.10 0.53 19.72
N GLN A 96 21.03 1.67 20.42
CA GLN A 96 22.21 2.23 21.12
C GLN A 96 21.98 2.71 22.56
N HIS A 97 20.72 2.94 22.96
CA HIS A 97 20.33 3.40 24.31
C HIS A 97 19.69 2.27 25.12
N ASN A 98 19.64 2.41 26.46
CA ASN A 98 18.98 1.50 27.41
C ASN A 98 19.45 0.03 27.36
N ILE A 99 20.68 -0.24 26.92
CA ILE A 99 21.26 -1.59 26.87
C ILE A 99 22.17 -1.81 28.09
N LYS A 100 22.02 -2.96 28.76
CA LYS A 100 22.90 -3.50 29.82
C LYS A 100 23.42 -4.88 29.41
N GLY A 101 24.50 -5.35 30.04
CA GLY A 101 25.20 -6.59 29.65
C GLY A 101 26.41 -6.32 28.74
N THR A 102 27.11 -7.38 28.33
CA THR A 102 28.34 -7.29 27.52
C THR A 102 28.17 -7.94 26.15
N ILE A 103 28.83 -7.36 25.14
CA ILE A 103 28.95 -7.92 23.79
C ILE A 103 30.43 -7.88 23.40
N THR A 104 30.98 -9.06 23.10
CA THR A 104 32.36 -9.23 22.66
C THR A 104 32.42 -9.75 21.23
N VAL A 105 33.51 -9.43 20.54
CA VAL A 105 33.83 -9.86 19.17
C VAL A 105 35.28 -10.34 19.19
N ASN A 106 35.50 -11.62 18.89
CA ASN A 106 36.80 -12.29 19.07
C ASN A 106 37.42 -12.03 20.46
N GLY A 107 36.61 -12.13 21.52
CA GLY A 107 37.01 -11.90 22.93
C GLY A 107 37.09 -10.43 23.36
N ALA A 108 37.32 -9.48 22.44
CA ALA A 108 37.41 -8.05 22.76
C ALA A 108 36.02 -7.38 22.82
N VAL A 109 35.85 -6.35 23.66
CA VAL A 109 34.58 -5.59 23.76
C VAL A 109 34.26 -4.90 22.43
N GLN A 110 33.00 -5.00 21.97
CA GLN A 110 32.57 -4.56 20.64
C GLN A 110 32.84 -3.05 20.38
N ASN A 111 33.88 -2.74 19.59
CA ASN A 111 34.08 -1.39 19.05
C ASN A 111 33.05 -1.10 17.94
N ARG A 112 31.91 -0.52 18.34
CA ARG A 112 30.74 -0.23 17.48
C ARG A 112 31.09 0.47 16.15
N LYS A 113 32.10 1.35 16.13
CA LYS A 113 32.52 2.10 14.92
C LYS A 113 33.31 1.25 13.91
N MET A 114 34.02 0.21 14.36
CA MET A 114 34.62 -0.80 13.48
C MET A 114 33.59 -1.84 13.07
N PHE A 115 32.80 -2.35 14.03
CA PHE A 115 31.84 -3.42 13.79
C PHE A 115 30.80 -3.07 12.71
N HIS A 116 30.29 -1.83 12.67
CA HIS A 116 29.36 -1.37 11.63
C HIS A 116 29.98 -1.36 10.19
N LYS A 117 31.30 -1.48 10.04
CA LYS A 117 31.95 -1.69 8.72
C LYS A 117 32.06 -3.15 8.32
N GLN A 118 31.99 -4.07 9.29
CA GLN A 118 32.26 -5.50 9.13
C GLN A 118 30.98 -6.35 9.23
N ALA A 119 29.91 -5.80 9.80
CA ALA A 119 28.60 -6.40 9.92
C ALA A 119 27.54 -5.64 9.11
N CYS A 120 26.69 -6.37 8.39
CA CYS A 120 25.49 -5.82 7.75
C CYS A 120 24.21 -6.30 8.46
N TYR A 121 23.17 -5.44 8.47
CA TYR A 121 21.82 -5.78 8.90
C TYR A 121 20.82 -5.55 7.76
N VAL A 122 20.11 -6.61 7.38
CA VAL A 122 19.01 -6.62 6.40
C VAL A 122 17.67 -6.59 7.15
N PRO A 123 16.89 -5.51 7.09
CA PRO A 123 15.58 -5.44 7.73
C PRO A 123 14.52 -6.32 7.04
N GLN A 124 13.50 -6.73 7.81
CA GLN A 124 12.34 -7.53 7.38
C GLN A 124 11.59 -6.89 6.19
N GLN A 125 11.46 -5.56 6.21
CA GLN A 125 10.96 -4.75 5.10
C GLN A 125 12.13 -4.02 4.46
N PHE A 126 12.32 -4.24 3.16
CA PHE A 126 13.39 -3.66 2.34
C PHE A 126 12.77 -3.24 1.01
N GLU A 127 12.87 -1.96 0.68
CA GLU A 127 12.27 -1.40 -0.54
C GLU A 127 13.30 -1.24 -1.68
N LEU A 128 12.84 -1.33 -2.93
CA LEU A 128 13.63 -1.14 -4.13
C LEU A 128 12.92 -0.16 -5.07
N LEU A 129 13.68 0.71 -5.74
CA LEU A 129 13.16 1.69 -6.69
C LEU A 129 12.50 0.99 -7.91
N PRO A 130 11.17 1.11 -8.12
CA PRO A 130 10.40 0.21 -8.96
C PRO A 130 10.79 0.17 -10.45
N TYR A 131 11.34 1.28 -10.98
CA TYR A 131 11.67 1.45 -12.40
C TYR A 131 13.16 1.25 -12.76
N LEU A 132 14.02 0.86 -11.80
CA LEU A 132 15.38 0.41 -12.09
C LEU A 132 15.41 -1.10 -12.39
N THR A 133 16.41 -1.56 -13.15
CA THR A 133 16.67 -3.00 -13.26
C THR A 133 17.49 -3.53 -12.08
N ILE A 134 17.56 -4.85 -11.91
CA ILE A 134 18.46 -5.48 -10.94
C ILE A 134 19.92 -5.08 -11.22
N ARG A 135 20.36 -5.17 -12.49
CA ARG A 135 21.72 -4.82 -12.93
C ARG A 135 22.08 -3.40 -12.53
N GLU A 136 21.17 -2.45 -12.74
CA GLU A 136 21.37 -1.05 -12.36
C GLU A 136 21.37 -0.85 -10.85
N THR A 137 20.44 -1.47 -10.13
CA THR A 137 20.35 -1.39 -8.67
C THR A 137 21.65 -1.89 -8.02
N LEU A 138 22.14 -3.07 -8.41
CA LEU A 138 23.41 -3.62 -7.94
C LEU A 138 24.61 -2.76 -8.37
N TYR A 139 24.66 -2.29 -9.62
CA TYR A 139 25.74 -1.44 -10.13
C TYR A 139 25.81 -0.07 -9.44
N ILE A 140 24.67 0.54 -9.13
CA ILE A 140 24.60 1.81 -8.40
C ILE A 140 25.01 1.60 -6.94
N ALA A 141 24.49 0.57 -6.27
CA ALA A 141 24.90 0.21 -4.91
C ALA A 141 26.41 -0.08 -4.85
N ALA A 142 26.96 -0.81 -5.84
CA ALA A 142 28.39 -1.10 -5.93
C ALA A 142 29.22 0.17 -6.15
N ARG A 143 28.77 1.07 -7.04
CA ARG A 143 29.44 2.36 -7.23
C ARG A 143 29.37 3.28 -6.02
N LEU A 144 28.40 3.14 -5.12
CA LEU A 144 28.30 3.89 -3.88
C LEU A 144 29.12 3.27 -2.73
N LYS A 145 29.09 1.94 -2.59
CA LYS A 145 29.67 1.20 -1.44
C LYS A 145 31.13 0.77 -1.63
N LEU A 146 31.55 0.40 -2.83
CA LEU A 146 32.94 0.00 -3.13
C LEU A 146 33.84 1.23 -3.25
N ASP A 147 35.16 1.05 -3.16
CA ASP A 147 36.14 2.15 -3.12
C ASP A 147 36.17 3.10 -4.32
N VAL A 148 36.81 4.25 -4.12
CA VAL A 148 37.02 5.32 -5.12
C VAL A 148 37.75 4.81 -6.37
N ASN A 149 38.79 4.00 -6.17
CA ASN A 149 39.80 3.69 -7.19
C ASN A 149 39.50 2.40 -8.00
N GLN A 150 38.32 1.81 -7.86
CA GLN A 150 37.97 0.58 -8.60
C GLN A 150 37.51 0.87 -10.03
N ASN A 151 38.06 0.14 -11.00
CA ASN A 151 37.71 0.25 -12.41
C ASN A 151 36.26 -0.17 -12.68
N LYS A 152 35.63 0.41 -13.72
CA LYS A 152 34.26 0.03 -14.14
C LYS A 152 34.13 -1.49 -14.34
N GLN A 153 35.13 -2.11 -14.95
CA GLN A 153 35.15 -3.54 -15.26
C GLN A 153 35.10 -4.41 -14.00
N THR A 154 35.87 -4.09 -12.95
CA THR A 154 35.83 -4.84 -11.68
C THR A 154 34.52 -4.63 -10.92
N ILE A 155 33.86 -3.48 -11.12
CA ILE A 155 32.50 -3.25 -10.60
C ILE A 155 31.47 -4.08 -11.39
N CYS A 156 31.54 -4.12 -12.73
CA CYS A 156 30.67 -4.98 -13.55
C CYS A 156 30.88 -6.47 -13.22
N SER A 157 32.12 -6.94 -13.00
CA SER A 157 32.39 -8.33 -12.63
C SER A 157 31.80 -8.65 -11.25
N THR A 158 32.08 -7.83 -10.23
CA THR A 158 31.51 -8.01 -8.88
C THR A 158 29.97 -8.07 -8.89
N VAL A 159 29.31 -7.23 -9.71
CA VAL A 159 27.85 -7.28 -9.90
C VAL A 159 27.40 -8.57 -10.57
N ASN A 160 28.11 -9.03 -11.61
CA ASN A 160 27.80 -10.29 -12.29
C ASN A 160 28.03 -11.52 -11.38
N ASP A 161 29.07 -11.50 -10.55
CA ASP A 161 29.42 -12.61 -9.66
C ASP A 161 28.45 -12.72 -8.48
N ILE A 162 28.01 -11.59 -7.93
CA ILE A 162 26.89 -11.52 -6.97
C ILE A 162 25.57 -11.98 -7.64
N ALA A 163 25.31 -11.58 -8.88
CA ALA A 163 24.11 -12.02 -9.61
C ALA A 163 24.14 -13.51 -9.97
N LYS A 164 25.33 -14.12 -10.14
CA LYS A 164 25.49 -15.57 -10.27
C LYS A 164 25.22 -16.28 -8.94
N SER A 165 25.91 -15.90 -7.85
CA SER A 165 25.76 -16.58 -6.54
C SER A 165 24.33 -16.49 -5.97
N LEU A 166 23.57 -15.46 -6.35
CA LEU A 166 22.18 -15.26 -5.96
C LEU A 166 21.14 -15.85 -6.92
N ASN A 167 21.56 -16.55 -7.98
CA ASN A 167 20.70 -17.05 -9.05
C ASN A 167 19.78 -15.96 -9.66
N LEU A 168 20.33 -14.74 -9.80
CA LEU A 168 19.66 -13.56 -10.38
C LEU A 168 20.03 -13.31 -11.86
N SER A 169 20.90 -14.12 -12.44
CA SER A 169 21.41 -13.97 -13.81
C SER A 169 20.30 -13.80 -14.86
N LYS A 170 19.24 -14.61 -14.80
CA LYS A 170 18.08 -14.56 -15.73
C LYS A 170 17.23 -13.30 -15.58
N CYS A 171 17.18 -12.69 -14.39
CA CYS A 171 16.36 -11.53 -14.10
C CYS A 171 17.14 -10.19 -14.08
N LEU A 172 18.45 -10.18 -14.36
CA LEU A 172 19.32 -9.00 -14.29
C LEU A 172 18.76 -7.74 -14.98
N ASP A 173 18.15 -7.88 -16.16
CA ASP A 173 17.59 -6.77 -16.93
C ASP A 173 16.08 -6.58 -16.76
N THR A 174 15.46 -7.26 -15.79
CA THR A 174 14.06 -7.04 -15.39
C THR A 174 13.94 -5.89 -14.38
N LEU A 175 12.78 -5.23 -14.36
CA LEU A 175 12.48 -4.10 -13.47
C LEU A 175 12.10 -4.57 -12.07
N ALA A 176 12.49 -3.83 -11.04
CA ALA A 176 12.21 -4.18 -9.64
C ALA A 176 10.71 -4.39 -9.34
N ASN A 177 9.82 -3.67 -10.01
CA ASN A 177 8.36 -3.84 -9.87
C ASN A 177 7.75 -5.06 -10.59
N LYS A 178 8.57 -5.89 -11.26
CA LYS A 178 8.15 -7.13 -11.93
C LYS A 178 8.77 -8.39 -11.33
N LEU A 179 9.55 -8.25 -10.26
CA LEU A 179 10.18 -9.36 -9.56
C LEU A 179 9.15 -10.12 -8.71
N SER A 180 9.34 -11.44 -8.59
CA SER A 180 8.74 -12.20 -7.50
C SER A 180 9.27 -11.72 -6.14
N GLY A 181 8.55 -12.07 -5.06
CA GLY A 181 9.01 -11.79 -3.69
C GLY A 181 10.41 -12.37 -3.41
N GLY A 182 10.68 -13.58 -3.92
CA GLY A 182 11.96 -14.28 -3.77
C GLY A 182 13.11 -13.60 -4.50
N GLU A 183 12.92 -13.27 -5.78
CA GLU A 183 13.92 -12.49 -6.54
C GLU A 183 14.17 -11.14 -5.88
N ARG A 184 13.11 -10.41 -5.49
CA ARG A 184 13.23 -9.13 -4.80
C ARG A 184 14.08 -9.27 -3.54
N LYS A 185 13.81 -10.23 -2.66
CA LYS A 185 14.61 -10.44 -1.44
C LYS A 185 16.05 -10.85 -1.73
N ARG A 186 16.31 -11.70 -2.73
CA ARG A 186 17.68 -12.01 -3.17
C ARG A 186 18.41 -10.75 -3.67
N VAL A 187 17.76 -9.84 -4.40
CA VAL A 187 18.34 -8.54 -4.80
C VAL A 187 18.69 -7.68 -3.58
N CYS A 188 17.80 -7.61 -2.58
CA CYS A 188 18.02 -6.85 -1.35
C CYS A 188 19.27 -7.34 -0.58
N ILE A 189 19.48 -8.66 -0.54
CA ILE A 189 20.66 -9.28 0.07
C ILE A 189 21.91 -9.04 -0.79
N GLY A 190 21.82 -9.17 -2.12
CA GLY A 190 22.93 -8.88 -3.03
C GLY A 190 23.42 -7.43 -2.98
N VAL A 191 22.49 -6.49 -2.81
CA VAL A 191 22.77 -5.07 -2.57
C VAL A 191 23.66 -4.85 -1.33
N GLU A 192 23.59 -5.73 -0.33
CA GLU A 192 24.43 -5.69 0.87
C GLU A 192 25.68 -6.59 0.78
N MET A 193 25.63 -7.72 0.06
CA MET A 193 26.79 -8.58 -0.22
C MET A 193 27.93 -7.88 -0.96
N ILE A 194 27.63 -6.79 -1.66
CA ILE A 194 28.58 -5.92 -2.36
C ILE A 194 29.81 -5.54 -1.51
N VAL A 195 29.67 -5.41 -0.19
CA VAL A 195 30.78 -5.01 0.72
C VAL A 195 31.61 -6.20 1.22
N GLN A 196 31.16 -7.44 0.99
CA GLN A 196 31.75 -8.67 1.54
C GLN A 196 31.93 -8.61 3.08
N PRO A 197 30.86 -8.34 3.85
CA PRO A 197 30.94 -8.25 5.31
C PRO A 197 31.28 -9.61 5.95
N SER A 198 32.05 -9.59 7.03
CA SER A 198 32.34 -10.77 7.86
C SER A 198 31.11 -11.31 8.59
N VAL A 199 30.10 -10.47 8.82
CA VAL A 199 28.88 -10.81 9.58
C VAL A 199 27.63 -10.37 8.81
N PHE A 200 26.69 -11.29 8.63
CA PHE A 200 25.40 -11.03 7.99
C PHE A 200 24.27 -11.25 9.00
N LEU A 201 23.51 -10.19 9.33
CA LEU A 201 22.34 -10.25 10.21
C LEU A 201 21.08 -10.02 9.38
N LEU A 202 20.20 -11.02 9.27
CA LEU A 202 19.00 -10.98 8.44
C LEU A 202 17.73 -11.08 9.30
N ASP A 203 16.87 -10.08 9.25
CA ASP A 203 15.58 -10.10 9.96
C ASP A 203 14.50 -10.74 9.06
N GLU A 204 14.02 -11.93 9.43
CA GLU A 204 13.03 -12.73 8.69
C GLU A 204 13.25 -12.81 7.15
N PRO A 205 14.41 -13.30 6.68
CA PRO A 205 14.72 -13.38 5.25
C PRO A 205 13.70 -14.21 4.45
N THR A 206 13.04 -15.20 5.07
CA THR A 206 12.05 -16.08 4.41
C THR A 206 10.61 -15.54 4.44
N SER A 207 10.30 -14.51 5.22
CA SER A 207 8.93 -13.99 5.34
C SER A 207 8.36 -13.51 3.99
N GLY A 208 7.15 -13.97 3.64
CA GLY A 208 6.49 -13.66 2.36
C GLY A 208 7.07 -14.39 1.14
N LEU A 209 7.85 -15.45 1.33
CA LEU A 209 8.31 -16.36 0.28
C LEU A 209 7.58 -17.70 0.35
N ASP A 210 7.65 -18.50 -0.72
CA ASP A 210 7.30 -19.92 -0.67
C ASP A 210 8.46 -20.78 -0.17
N SER A 211 8.20 -22.05 0.14
CA SER A 211 9.21 -23.02 0.58
C SER A 211 10.40 -23.10 -0.37
N MET A 212 10.15 -23.19 -1.68
CA MET A 212 11.21 -23.32 -2.69
C MET A 212 12.10 -22.08 -2.75
N ALA A 213 11.55 -20.86 -2.84
CA ALA A 213 12.36 -19.64 -2.83
C ALA A 213 13.07 -19.42 -1.48
N SER A 214 12.48 -19.87 -0.38
CA SER A 214 13.11 -19.88 0.95
C SER A 214 14.30 -20.83 1.02
N ASN A 215 14.13 -22.08 0.60
CA ASN A 215 15.17 -23.11 0.68
C ASN A 215 16.32 -22.78 -0.28
N GLN A 216 16.04 -22.24 -1.47
CA GLN A 216 17.06 -21.64 -2.34
C GLN A 216 17.85 -20.53 -1.64
N LEU A 217 17.17 -19.65 -0.89
CA LEU A 217 17.82 -18.55 -0.17
C LEU A 217 18.64 -19.03 1.03
N ILE A 218 18.16 -20.01 1.81
CA ILE A 218 18.94 -20.56 2.93
C ILE A 218 20.17 -21.34 2.42
N ASN A 219 20.06 -22.08 1.30
CA ASN A 219 21.22 -22.72 0.66
C ASN A 219 22.30 -21.70 0.26
N ILE A 220 21.90 -20.59 -0.39
CA ILE A 220 22.78 -19.46 -0.72
C ILE A 220 23.47 -18.89 0.53
N LEU A 221 22.72 -18.69 1.62
CA LEU A 221 23.25 -18.16 2.89
C LEU A 221 24.19 -19.14 3.60
N HIS A 222 23.95 -20.45 3.48
CA HIS A 222 24.82 -21.52 3.98
C HIS A 222 26.13 -21.62 3.16
N ASP A 223 26.07 -21.46 1.84
CA ASP A 223 27.28 -21.38 1.02
C ASP A 223 28.08 -20.07 1.24
N MET A 224 27.40 -18.97 1.61
CA MET A 224 28.07 -17.77 2.13
C MET A 224 28.75 -18.02 3.49
N ALA A 225 28.12 -18.77 4.39
CA ALA A 225 28.74 -19.14 5.68
C ALA A 225 30.03 -19.94 5.45
N LYS A 226 30.00 -20.98 4.59
CA LYS A 226 31.20 -21.75 4.19
C LYS A 226 32.36 -20.89 3.64
N ALA A 227 32.09 -19.70 3.12
CA ALA A 227 33.10 -18.73 2.69
C ALA A 227 33.76 -17.94 3.85
N ASN A 228 33.66 -18.43 5.09
CA ASN A 228 34.05 -17.79 6.36
C ASN A 228 33.23 -16.54 6.75
N CYS A 229 31.96 -16.46 6.31
CA CYS A 229 31.02 -15.46 6.83
C CYS A 229 30.32 -15.99 8.10
N THR A 230 29.96 -15.09 9.01
CA THR A 230 29.13 -15.40 10.19
C THR A 230 27.70 -15.02 9.87
N VAL A 231 26.84 -16.00 9.57
CA VAL A 231 25.48 -15.73 9.07
C VAL A 231 24.46 -15.98 10.17
N ILE A 232 23.67 -14.95 10.47
CA ILE A 232 22.70 -14.91 11.56
C ILE A 232 21.35 -14.50 10.97
N CYS A 233 20.31 -15.29 11.17
CA CYS A 233 18.96 -14.94 10.70
C CYS A 233 17.90 -15.13 11.78
N SER A 234 16.95 -14.19 11.91
CA SER A 234 15.70 -14.46 12.64
C SER A 234 14.73 -15.17 11.71
N ILE A 235 14.09 -16.24 12.18
CA ILE A 235 12.98 -16.89 11.45
C ILE A 235 11.92 -17.25 12.51
N HIS A 236 10.65 -16.96 12.24
CA HIS A 236 9.56 -17.33 13.16
C HIS A 236 9.37 -18.85 13.17
N GLN A 237 9.15 -19.45 12.00
CA GLN A 237 8.99 -20.89 11.78
C GLN A 237 9.84 -21.33 10.57
N PRO A 238 10.99 -22.00 10.76
CA PRO A 238 11.73 -22.64 9.68
C PRO A 238 11.09 -23.99 9.30
N SER A 239 11.01 -24.28 8.00
CA SER A 239 10.44 -25.55 7.52
C SER A 239 11.40 -26.73 7.77
N SER A 240 10.93 -27.97 7.61
CA SER A 240 11.75 -29.15 7.94
C SER A 240 13.00 -29.24 7.07
N GLN A 241 12.94 -28.81 5.81
CA GLN A 241 14.14 -28.68 4.97
C GLN A 241 15.08 -27.56 5.45
N MET A 242 14.57 -26.38 5.84
CA MET A 242 15.42 -25.28 6.33
C MET A 242 16.21 -25.68 7.58
N ILE A 243 15.60 -26.43 8.51
CA ILE A 243 16.25 -26.91 9.72
C ILE A 243 17.49 -27.77 9.40
N SER A 244 17.44 -28.57 8.32
CA SER A 244 18.59 -29.36 7.89
C SER A 244 19.82 -28.50 7.51
N LEU A 245 19.59 -27.26 7.04
CA LEU A 245 20.61 -26.32 6.58
C LEU A 245 21.21 -25.42 7.68
N PHE A 246 20.66 -25.43 8.91
CA PHE A 246 21.20 -24.63 10.02
C PHE A 246 22.19 -25.42 10.87
N ASP A 247 23.31 -24.81 11.26
CA ASP A 247 24.30 -25.44 12.14
C ASP A 247 23.88 -25.31 13.60
N ASN A 248 23.63 -24.06 14.02
CA ASN A 248 23.32 -23.67 15.39
C ASN A 248 21.92 -23.03 15.46
N ILE A 249 21.24 -23.22 16.58
CA ILE A 249 19.88 -22.73 16.85
C ILE A 249 19.88 -21.98 18.17
N ILE A 250 19.28 -20.78 18.17
CA ILE A 250 19.00 -19.99 19.37
C ILE A 250 17.48 -19.86 19.51
N VAL A 251 16.93 -20.28 20.65
CA VAL A 251 15.50 -20.19 20.97
C VAL A 251 15.30 -19.06 21.98
N LEU A 252 14.52 -18.03 21.61
CA LEU A 252 14.16 -16.92 22.49
C LEU A 252 12.71 -17.02 22.93
N ASN A 253 12.45 -16.74 24.21
CA ASN A 253 11.09 -16.47 24.70
C ASN A 253 11.08 -15.42 25.81
N GLN A 254 10.10 -14.52 25.78
CA GLN A 254 9.96 -13.38 26.69
C GLN A 254 11.29 -12.63 26.94
N GLY A 255 12.16 -12.55 25.92
CA GLY A 255 13.47 -11.91 26.03
C GLY A 255 14.57 -12.71 26.74
N ARG A 256 14.29 -13.91 27.27
CA ARG A 256 15.28 -14.89 27.74
C ARG A 256 15.75 -15.79 26.59
N CYS A 257 16.94 -16.37 26.73
CA CYS A 257 17.45 -17.42 25.85
C CYS A 257 17.13 -18.80 26.47
N MET A 258 16.30 -19.59 25.80
CA MET A 258 15.84 -20.91 26.27
C MET A 258 16.70 -22.08 25.72
N TYR A 259 17.46 -21.86 24.65
CA TYR A 259 18.44 -22.79 24.10
C TYR A 259 19.42 -22.02 23.21
N CYS A 260 20.70 -22.38 23.24
CA CYS A 260 21.74 -21.88 22.33
C CYS A 260 22.76 -22.99 22.11
N GLY A 261 22.76 -23.60 20.92
CA GLY A 261 23.64 -24.74 20.64
C GLY A 261 23.46 -25.35 19.24
N PRO A 262 24.16 -26.44 18.91
CA PRO A 262 24.04 -27.12 17.62
C PRO A 262 22.64 -27.75 17.44
N LYS A 263 22.16 -27.85 16.20
CA LYS A 263 20.82 -28.39 15.92
C LYS A 263 20.61 -29.84 16.37
N ASN A 264 21.65 -30.68 16.35
CA ASN A 264 21.53 -32.11 16.64
C ASN A 264 21.29 -32.41 18.13
N GLU A 265 21.67 -31.50 19.04
CA GLU A 265 21.52 -31.70 20.48
C GLU A 265 20.15 -31.25 21.03
N ILE A 266 19.34 -30.55 20.24
CA ILE A 266 18.13 -29.89 20.75
C ILE A 266 17.10 -30.92 21.25
N LEU A 267 16.83 -31.98 20.46
CA LEU A 267 15.89 -33.04 20.83
C LEU A 267 16.35 -33.81 22.08
N ASN A 268 17.66 -34.11 22.19
CA ASN A 268 18.23 -34.78 23.37
C ASN A 268 18.16 -33.90 24.62
N THR A 269 18.33 -32.58 24.47
CA THR A 269 18.22 -31.64 25.59
C THR A 269 16.77 -31.51 26.07
N TYR A 270 15.81 -31.52 25.15
CA TYR A 270 14.38 -31.44 25.47
C TYR A 270 13.83 -32.76 26.03
N SER A 271 14.33 -33.92 25.59
CA SER A 271 13.97 -35.22 26.17
C SER A 271 14.52 -35.43 27.59
N ILE A 272 15.74 -34.95 27.89
CA ILE A 272 16.29 -34.90 29.26
C ILE A 272 15.41 -34.02 30.17
N ALA A 273 14.81 -32.95 29.64
CA ALA A 273 13.85 -32.12 30.36
C ALA A 273 12.42 -32.71 30.43
N GLY A 274 12.17 -33.88 29.84
CA GLY A 274 10.88 -34.61 29.89
C GLY A 274 9.97 -34.45 28.68
N PHE A 275 10.38 -33.77 27.61
CA PHE A 275 9.54 -33.49 26.44
C PHE A 275 9.87 -34.38 25.23
N THR A 276 8.86 -35.02 24.63
CA THR A 276 9.02 -35.90 23.46
C THR A 276 8.38 -35.32 22.19
N CYS A 277 9.11 -35.37 21.08
CA CYS A 277 8.66 -34.89 19.77
C CYS A 277 7.84 -35.98 19.03
N PRO A 278 6.64 -35.67 18.49
CA PRO A 278 5.85 -36.64 17.72
C PRO A 278 6.48 -37.04 16.37
N ASN A 279 6.05 -38.18 15.82
CA ASN A 279 6.41 -38.59 14.45
C ASN A 279 5.80 -37.64 13.41
N PHE A 280 6.48 -37.48 12.27
CA PHE A 280 6.10 -36.57 11.15
C PHE A 280 5.86 -35.11 11.57
N TYR A 281 6.57 -34.66 12.61
CA TYR A 281 6.43 -33.34 13.20
C TYR A 281 7.70 -32.49 13.00
N ASN A 282 7.53 -31.20 12.73
CA ASN A 282 8.66 -30.28 12.62
C ASN A 282 9.30 -30.02 14.01
N ILE A 283 10.62 -30.18 14.08
CA ILE A 283 11.40 -30.08 15.34
C ILE A 283 11.27 -28.70 16.00
N ILE A 284 11.23 -27.62 15.22
CA ILE A 284 11.14 -26.26 15.75
C ILE A 284 9.70 -25.87 16.09
N GLU A 285 8.71 -26.40 15.39
CA GLU A 285 7.29 -26.29 15.77
C GLU A 285 7.08 -26.88 17.18
N PHE A 286 7.57 -28.10 17.42
CA PHE A 286 7.59 -28.75 18.75
C PHE A 286 8.36 -27.96 19.82
N VAL A 287 9.57 -27.47 19.51
CA VAL A 287 10.38 -26.68 20.46
C VAL A 287 9.71 -25.37 20.83
N LEU A 288 9.01 -24.72 19.90
CA LEU A 288 8.28 -23.48 20.17
C LEU A 288 7.08 -23.73 21.09
N GLU A 289 6.30 -24.79 20.86
CA GLU A 289 5.16 -25.19 21.72
C GLU A 289 5.55 -25.47 23.17
N VAL A 290 6.64 -26.21 23.37
CA VAL A 290 7.20 -26.48 24.71
C VAL A 290 7.57 -25.19 25.43
N VAL A 291 7.99 -24.17 24.66
CA VAL A 291 8.45 -22.89 25.17
C VAL A 291 7.30 -21.86 25.30
N THR A 292 6.17 -22.03 24.62
CA THR A 292 4.95 -21.20 24.75
C THR A 292 3.93 -21.71 25.78
N GLU A 293 4.28 -22.73 26.58
CA GLU A 293 3.39 -23.40 27.55
C GLU A 293 2.20 -24.15 26.90
N GLU A 294 2.23 -24.38 25.58
CA GLU A 294 1.23 -25.17 24.85
C GLU A 294 1.29 -26.67 25.17
N ARG A 295 2.36 -27.14 25.86
CA ARG A 295 2.51 -28.50 26.38
C ARG A 295 2.84 -28.49 27.87
N SER A 296 2.20 -29.36 28.63
CA SER A 296 2.42 -29.51 30.08
C SER A 296 3.83 -30.00 30.40
N GLY A 297 4.60 -29.21 31.16
CA GLY A 297 5.92 -29.59 31.66
C GLY A 297 6.62 -28.46 32.42
N ASN A 298 7.82 -28.70 32.95
CA ASN A 298 8.55 -27.73 33.78
C ASN A 298 9.59 -26.96 32.97
N ILE A 299 9.19 -25.80 32.43
CA ILE A 299 10.07 -24.94 31.61
C ILE A 299 11.25 -24.37 32.40
N GLU A 300 11.10 -24.07 33.70
CA GLU A 300 12.20 -23.53 34.50
C GLU A 300 13.30 -24.59 34.77
N ASN A 301 12.95 -25.89 34.72
CA ASN A 301 13.94 -26.97 34.69
C ASN A 301 14.70 -27.01 33.35
N LEU A 302 13.98 -26.94 32.22
CA LEU A 302 14.57 -26.84 30.88
C LEU A 302 15.52 -25.63 30.76
N TYR A 303 15.13 -24.47 31.28
CA TYR A 303 15.93 -23.25 31.29
C TYR A 303 17.26 -23.45 32.03
N LYS A 304 17.25 -24.06 33.23
CA LYS A 304 18.47 -24.38 33.98
C LYS A 304 19.39 -25.33 33.21
N ILE A 305 18.86 -26.45 32.72
CA ILE A 305 19.63 -27.44 31.93
C ILE A 305 20.30 -26.77 30.72
N CYS A 306 19.61 -25.86 30.03
CA CYS A 306 20.16 -25.11 28.90
C CYS A 306 21.23 -24.08 29.33
N CYS A 307 21.07 -23.40 30.48
CA CYS A 307 22.09 -22.51 31.03
C CYS A 307 23.36 -23.27 31.44
N ASP A 308 23.22 -24.40 32.12
CA ASP A 308 24.36 -25.21 32.56
C ASP A 308 25.15 -25.76 31.36
N LYS A 309 24.46 -26.26 30.32
CA LYS A 309 25.07 -26.64 29.05
C LYS A 309 25.78 -25.47 28.35
N TYR A 310 25.20 -24.28 28.38
CA TYR A 310 25.80 -23.09 27.75
C TYR A 310 27.12 -22.70 28.43
N GLU A 311 27.17 -22.63 29.77
CA GLU A 311 28.42 -22.32 30.46
C GLU A 311 29.48 -23.44 30.28
N GLN A 312 29.07 -24.72 30.25
CA GLN A 312 29.97 -25.83 29.91
C GLN A 312 30.53 -25.76 28.48
N PHE A 313 29.76 -25.27 27.51
CA PHE A 313 30.28 -25.00 26.16
C PHE A 313 31.24 -23.81 26.16
N ARG A 314 30.85 -22.72 26.82
CA ARG A 314 31.58 -21.46 26.90
C ARG A 314 32.94 -21.59 27.57
N LEU A 315 33.06 -22.36 28.66
CA LEU A 315 34.34 -22.65 29.32
C LEU A 315 35.30 -23.37 28.38
N ARG A 316 34.85 -24.47 27.73
CA ARG A 316 35.65 -25.19 26.73
C ARG A 316 36.05 -24.30 25.55
N LYS A 317 35.15 -23.45 25.05
CA LYS A 317 35.49 -22.49 23.97
C LYS A 317 36.50 -21.45 24.42
N LYS A 318 36.47 -21.01 25.68
CA LYS A 318 37.46 -20.09 26.21
C LYS A 318 38.84 -20.76 26.28
N GLU A 319 38.92 -21.99 26.77
CA GLU A 319 40.15 -22.79 26.79
C GLU A 319 40.74 -22.98 25.37
N GLU A 320 39.91 -23.34 24.38
CA GLU A 320 40.32 -23.39 22.96
C GLU A 320 40.84 -22.04 22.43
N MET A 321 40.20 -20.93 22.79
CA MET A 321 40.60 -19.59 22.33
C MET A 321 41.89 -19.12 22.99
N ASP A 322 42.05 -19.33 24.30
CA ASP A 322 43.26 -18.96 25.04
C ASP A 322 44.48 -19.78 24.55
N LEU A 323 44.30 -21.09 24.30
CA LEU A 323 45.32 -21.94 23.62
C LEU A 323 45.71 -21.43 22.22
N SER A 324 44.77 -20.82 21.49
CA SER A 324 45.05 -20.26 20.14
C SER A 324 45.81 -18.93 20.17
N ILE A 325 45.84 -18.23 21.30
CA ILE A 325 46.57 -16.97 21.50
C ILE A 325 48.05 -17.24 21.76
N ASP A 326 48.36 -18.23 22.60
CA ASP A 326 49.73 -18.62 22.94
C ASP A 326 50.55 -19.02 21.70
N PHE A 327 49.90 -19.67 20.71
CA PHE A 327 50.52 -20.03 19.44
C PHE A 327 50.87 -18.84 18.54
N LYS A 328 50.19 -17.69 18.69
CA LYS A 328 50.56 -16.44 18.00
C LYS A 328 51.69 -15.71 18.70
N GLN A 329 51.79 -15.84 20.02
CA GLN A 329 52.78 -15.11 20.83
C GLN A 329 54.22 -15.61 20.63
N LYS A 330 54.41 -16.83 20.10
CA LYS A 330 55.72 -17.37 19.69
C LYS A 330 56.21 -16.95 18.31
N CYS A 331 55.38 -16.33 17.46
CA CYS A 331 55.80 -15.77 16.16
C CYS A 331 56.08 -14.26 16.27
N GLY A 332 57.06 -13.90 17.10
CA GLY A 332 57.44 -12.50 17.34
C GLY A 332 58.11 -11.81 16.13
N THR A 333 57.87 -10.51 16.02
CA THR A 333 58.66 -9.53 15.23
C THR A 333 58.71 -9.69 13.69
N LYS A 334 57.72 -9.11 13.00
CA LYS A 334 57.96 -8.16 11.88
C LYS A 334 56.69 -7.37 11.52
N ASN A 335 56.89 -6.12 11.11
CA ASN A 335 55.88 -5.07 10.94
C ASN A 335 54.61 -5.52 10.19
N THR A 336 53.46 -5.52 10.87
CA THR A 336 52.14 -5.82 10.27
C THR A 336 51.06 -4.76 10.58
N ASP A 337 51.45 -3.58 11.08
CA ASP A 337 50.59 -2.36 11.06
C ASP A 337 50.31 -1.85 9.63
N VAL A 338 51.04 -2.36 8.64
CA VAL A 338 50.77 -2.15 7.22
C VAL A 338 49.61 -3.06 6.79
N SER A 339 48.56 -2.44 6.24
CA SER A 339 47.39 -3.01 5.51
C SER A 339 46.01 -3.07 6.20
N ILE A 340 45.87 -2.85 7.51
CA ILE A 340 44.52 -2.66 8.12
C ILE A 340 43.98 -1.21 7.93
N ASN A 341 44.87 -0.24 7.68
CA ASN A 341 44.50 1.15 7.35
C ASN A 341 44.00 1.36 5.91
N SER A 342 43.67 0.29 5.18
CA SER A 342 42.88 0.34 3.92
C SER A 342 41.40 0.64 4.20
N ILE A 343 41.15 1.68 5.00
CA ILE A 343 39.80 2.19 5.30
C ILE A 343 39.17 2.64 4.00
N THR A 344 38.06 2.00 3.61
CA THR A 344 37.27 2.36 2.44
C THR A 344 36.99 3.86 2.43
N GLN A 345 37.57 4.58 1.47
CA GLN A 345 37.47 6.04 1.43
C GLN A 345 36.06 6.40 0.95
N LYS A 346 35.25 6.94 1.87
CA LYS A 346 33.90 7.45 1.53
C LYS A 346 34.02 8.44 0.37
N LYS A 347 33.42 8.07 -0.77
CA LYS A 347 33.42 8.87 -2.00
C LYS A 347 33.02 10.29 -1.72
N SER A 348 33.66 11.25 -2.39
CA SER A 348 33.36 12.66 -2.20
C SER A 348 31.89 12.95 -2.50
N THR A 349 31.34 14.00 -1.90
CA THR A 349 29.95 14.43 -2.13
C THR A 349 29.65 14.57 -3.62
N TRP A 350 30.58 15.13 -4.39
CA TRP A 350 30.49 15.26 -5.85
C TRP A 350 30.46 13.91 -6.60
N GLN A 351 31.27 12.93 -6.18
CA GLN A 351 31.23 11.58 -6.75
C GLN A 351 29.90 10.87 -6.44
N GLN A 352 29.39 10.99 -5.21
CA GLN A 352 28.07 10.48 -4.83
C GLN A 352 26.95 11.14 -5.66
N GLN A 353 26.97 12.47 -5.77
CA GLN A 353 26.02 13.24 -6.59
C GLN A 353 26.05 12.78 -8.05
N LYS A 354 27.22 12.59 -8.66
CA LYS A 354 27.36 12.13 -10.05
C LYS A 354 26.76 10.73 -10.29
N ILE A 355 26.82 9.84 -9.30
CA ILE A 355 26.20 8.50 -9.37
C ILE A 355 24.67 8.60 -9.21
N LEU A 356 24.21 9.31 -8.18
CA LEU A 356 22.79 9.48 -7.86
C LEU A 356 22.05 10.25 -8.97
N PHE A 357 22.69 11.22 -9.63
CA PHE A 357 22.15 11.92 -10.80
C PHE A 357 21.89 10.97 -11.98
N SER A 358 22.84 10.08 -12.26
CA SER A 358 22.66 9.02 -13.28
C SER A 358 21.53 8.04 -12.92
N ARG A 359 21.31 7.75 -11.62
CA ARG A 359 20.17 6.96 -11.13
C ARG A 359 18.85 7.65 -11.45
N ALA A 360 18.69 8.89 -10.98
CA ALA A 360 17.45 9.65 -11.12
C ALA A 360 17.08 9.90 -12.59
N LEU A 361 18.05 10.26 -13.44
CA LEU A 361 17.80 10.43 -14.88
C LEU A 361 17.32 9.14 -15.56
N THR A 362 17.84 7.97 -15.14
CA THR A 362 17.43 6.66 -15.65
C THR A 362 16.02 6.28 -15.17
N TYR A 363 15.68 6.64 -13.93
CA TYR A 363 14.35 6.46 -13.33
C TYR A 363 13.29 7.30 -14.05
N ILE A 364 13.51 8.62 -14.17
CA ILE A 364 12.63 9.57 -14.87
C ILE A 364 12.38 9.12 -16.31
N LYS A 365 13.42 8.68 -17.03
CA LYS A 365 13.30 8.18 -18.41
C LYS A 365 12.39 6.95 -18.56
N ARG A 366 12.14 6.20 -17.48
CA ARG A 366 11.33 4.97 -17.49
C ARG A 366 9.96 5.11 -16.86
N ASP A 367 9.75 6.06 -15.96
CA ASP A 367 8.40 6.47 -15.56
C ASP A 367 7.75 7.28 -16.69
N THR A 368 7.44 6.58 -17.78
CA THR A 368 6.77 7.14 -18.95
C THR A 368 5.32 7.51 -18.64
N THR A 369 4.75 7.00 -17.55
CA THR A 369 3.44 7.38 -17.01
C THR A 369 3.50 8.79 -16.42
N LEU A 370 4.23 8.98 -15.32
CA LEU A 370 4.30 10.28 -14.64
C LEU A 370 4.96 11.36 -15.50
N THR A 371 5.96 11.00 -16.30
CA THR A 371 6.62 11.97 -17.19
C THR A 371 5.71 12.41 -18.34
N LYS A 372 4.90 11.51 -18.93
CA LYS A 372 3.88 11.92 -19.91
C LYS A 372 2.77 12.73 -19.25
N LEU A 373 2.31 12.37 -18.05
CA LEU A 373 1.32 13.15 -17.32
C LEU A 373 1.83 14.56 -17.05
N ARG A 374 3.06 14.73 -16.53
CA ARG A 374 3.68 16.06 -16.32
C ARG A 374 3.87 16.85 -17.61
N PHE A 375 4.19 16.21 -18.73
CA PHE A 375 4.32 16.86 -20.02
C PHE A 375 2.96 17.29 -20.58
N VAL A 376 1.97 16.39 -20.62
CA VAL A 376 0.60 16.68 -21.05
C VAL A 376 -0.05 17.73 -20.14
N ALA A 377 0.20 17.69 -18.82
CA ALA A 377 -0.18 18.71 -17.87
C ALA A 377 0.33 20.08 -18.32
N HIS A 378 1.66 20.25 -18.42
CA HIS A 378 2.24 21.52 -18.83
C HIS A 378 1.80 21.95 -20.24
N VAL A 379 1.57 21.04 -21.19
CA VAL A 379 1.08 21.35 -22.54
C VAL A 379 -0.37 21.84 -22.54
N GLN A 380 -1.27 21.19 -21.80
CA GLN A 380 -2.67 21.63 -21.68
C GLN A 380 -2.77 22.94 -20.88
N VAL A 381 -1.97 23.05 -19.82
CA VAL A 381 -1.88 24.23 -18.95
C VAL A 381 -1.17 25.41 -19.65
N ALA A 382 -0.30 25.17 -20.63
CA ALA A 382 0.31 26.21 -21.47
C ALA A 382 -0.68 26.93 -22.38
N ILE A 383 -1.79 26.29 -22.70
CA ILE A 383 -2.84 26.90 -23.51
C ILE A 383 -3.78 27.73 -22.61
N LEU A 384 -3.79 27.50 -21.28
CA LEU A 384 -4.90 27.88 -20.38
C LEU A 384 -4.49 28.28 -18.92
N LEU A 385 -3.28 28.81 -18.70
CA LEU A 385 -2.74 29.31 -17.41
C LEU A 385 -2.59 28.26 -16.27
N GLY A 386 -1.55 28.40 -15.43
CA GLY A 386 -1.05 27.25 -14.63
C GLY A 386 -0.53 27.49 -13.22
N ILE A 387 -1.21 26.92 -12.22
CA ILE A 387 -0.76 26.82 -10.82
C ILE A 387 -1.23 25.52 -10.14
N VAL A 388 -0.80 24.33 -10.60
CA VAL A 388 -0.83 23.09 -9.77
C VAL A 388 0.35 22.17 -10.11
N PHE A 389 1.35 22.07 -9.24
CA PHE A 389 2.39 21.04 -9.33
C PHE A 389 2.82 20.49 -7.97
N TYR A 390 2.18 19.39 -7.54
CA TYR A 390 2.76 18.49 -6.57
C TYR A 390 2.26 17.04 -6.74
N ASN A 391 3.22 16.10 -6.82
CA ASN A 391 3.12 14.70 -6.39
C ASN A 391 4.39 13.95 -6.82
N PHE A 392 5.42 13.91 -5.95
CA PHE A 392 6.42 12.81 -5.88
C PHE A 392 7.36 12.91 -4.66
N VAL A 393 6.90 12.45 -3.48
CA VAL A 393 7.74 12.28 -2.28
C VAL A 393 7.60 10.92 -1.57
N PRO A 394 6.43 10.25 -1.47
CA PRO A 394 6.29 9.14 -0.50
C PRO A 394 7.12 7.91 -0.85
N THR A 395 7.15 7.51 -2.13
CA THR A 395 7.82 6.29 -2.62
C THR A 395 9.35 6.38 -2.63
N GLU A 396 9.93 7.57 -2.55
CA GLU A 396 11.39 7.74 -2.38
C GLU A 396 11.79 7.90 -0.92
N ALA A 397 10.89 8.34 -0.03
CA ALA A 397 11.23 8.68 1.35
C ALA A 397 11.68 7.46 2.19
N ALA A 398 10.98 6.33 2.05
CA ALA A 398 11.33 5.10 2.77
C ALA A 398 12.65 4.49 2.25
N VAL A 399 12.81 4.39 0.92
CA VAL A 399 14.08 3.98 0.27
C VAL A 399 15.23 4.90 0.70
N PHE A 400 15.03 6.23 0.66
CA PHE A 400 16.04 7.20 1.10
C PHE A 400 16.45 6.97 2.56
N LEU A 401 15.48 6.81 3.47
CA LEU A 401 15.76 6.59 4.89
C LEU A 401 16.56 5.31 5.09
N GLN A 402 16.22 4.25 4.35
CA GLN A 402 16.91 2.96 4.38
C GLN A 402 18.36 3.05 3.84
N GLU A 403 18.56 3.64 2.66
CA GLU A 403 19.89 3.85 2.05
C GLU A 403 20.78 4.75 2.92
N HIS A 404 20.19 5.77 3.58
CA HIS A 404 20.89 6.66 4.49
C HIS A 404 21.26 6.00 5.83
N LEU A 405 20.35 5.23 6.44
CA LEU A 405 20.62 4.46 7.67
C LEU A 405 21.66 3.35 7.46
N ASN A 406 21.82 2.87 6.21
CA ASN A 406 22.91 1.96 5.81
C ASN A 406 24.16 2.71 5.28
N ASN A 407 24.25 4.03 5.47
CA ASN A 407 25.43 4.87 5.18
C ASN A 407 25.84 4.99 3.69
N TRP A 408 24.96 4.68 2.72
CA TRP A 408 25.32 4.65 1.29
C TRP A 408 25.73 6.02 0.74
N TYR A 409 25.11 7.10 1.24
CA TYR A 409 25.40 8.48 0.83
C TYR A 409 24.93 9.49 1.90
N SER A 410 25.38 10.74 1.77
CA SER A 410 24.99 11.84 2.67
C SER A 410 23.63 12.47 2.31
N LEU A 411 22.93 13.00 3.30
CA LEU A 411 21.71 13.81 3.14
C LEU A 411 21.88 14.92 2.09
N ARG A 412 23.02 15.63 2.14
CA ARG A 412 23.38 16.69 1.18
C ARG A 412 23.50 16.16 -0.25
N SER A 413 24.12 14.98 -0.42
CA SER A 413 24.30 14.34 -1.74
C SER A 413 22.97 14.02 -2.41
N TYR A 414 21.97 13.58 -1.65
CA TYR A 414 20.62 13.29 -2.15
C TYR A 414 19.88 14.56 -2.56
N TYR A 415 19.76 15.55 -1.67
CA TYR A 415 19.01 16.78 -1.95
C TYR A 415 19.58 17.57 -3.13
N SER A 416 20.90 17.71 -3.24
CA SER A 416 21.51 18.38 -4.41
C SER A 416 21.12 17.70 -5.73
N VAL A 417 21.12 16.36 -5.76
CA VAL A 417 20.74 15.62 -6.97
C VAL A 417 19.26 15.75 -7.26
N LYS A 418 18.39 15.62 -6.26
CA LYS A 418 16.94 15.75 -6.41
C LYS A 418 16.60 17.07 -7.08
N ILE A 419 17.14 18.17 -6.53
CA ILE A 419 17.01 19.53 -7.08
C ILE A 419 17.47 19.58 -8.54
N ILE A 420 18.67 19.10 -8.87
CA ILE A 420 19.19 19.15 -10.26
C ILE A 420 18.36 18.27 -11.23
N THR A 421 17.80 17.16 -10.78
CA THR A 421 16.96 16.29 -11.63
C THR A 421 15.57 16.86 -11.86
N ASP A 422 15.00 17.50 -10.85
CA ASP A 422 13.73 18.21 -10.96
C ASP A 422 13.89 19.48 -11.82
N LEU A 423 14.99 20.22 -11.66
CA LEU A 423 15.40 21.37 -12.50
C LEU A 423 15.34 21.06 -13.99
N LEU A 424 15.85 19.88 -14.41
CA LEU A 424 15.83 19.47 -15.82
C LEU A 424 14.42 19.17 -16.34
N VAL A 425 13.55 18.59 -15.52
CA VAL A 425 12.13 18.41 -15.88
C VAL A 425 11.48 19.77 -16.01
N GLN A 426 11.76 20.70 -15.09
CA GLN A 426 11.13 22.02 -15.09
C GLN A 426 11.63 22.91 -16.24
N ILE A 427 12.92 22.84 -16.61
CA ILE A 427 13.45 23.47 -17.84
C ILE A 427 12.67 22.99 -19.06
N ILE A 428 12.56 21.67 -19.27
CA ILE A 428 11.85 21.09 -20.43
C ILE A 428 10.39 21.55 -20.45
N CYS A 429 9.73 21.50 -19.30
CA CYS A 429 8.32 21.83 -19.17
C CYS A 429 8.05 23.33 -19.38
N CYS A 430 8.83 24.22 -18.78
CA CYS A 430 8.73 25.66 -19.00
C CYS A 430 9.11 26.06 -20.43
N SER A 431 10.09 25.41 -21.05
CA SER A 431 10.39 25.62 -22.48
C SER A 431 9.23 25.20 -23.37
N SER A 432 8.58 24.05 -23.13
CA SER A 432 7.36 23.68 -23.86
C SER A 432 6.19 24.61 -23.58
N PHE A 433 6.05 25.08 -22.34
CA PHE A 433 4.97 26.01 -21.95
C PHE A 433 5.10 27.33 -22.68
N VAL A 434 6.29 27.94 -22.64
CA VAL A 434 6.56 29.22 -23.31
C VAL A 434 6.46 29.05 -24.82
N LEU A 435 7.04 28.01 -25.42
CA LEU A 435 6.97 27.78 -26.86
C LEU A 435 5.50 27.71 -27.37
N ILE A 436 4.63 27.00 -26.65
CA ILE A 436 3.22 26.84 -27.04
C ILE A 436 2.42 28.12 -26.76
N SER A 437 2.51 28.67 -25.55
CA SER A 437 1.74 29.87 -25.15
C SER A 437 2.09 31.09 -26.00
N TYR A 438 3.39 31.33 -26.24
CA TYR A 438 3.88 32.49 -27.01
C TYR A 438 3.48 32.41 -28.50
N TYR A 439 3.44 31.20 -29.07
CA TYR A 439 2.95 30.95 -30.43
C TYR A 439 1.42 31.10 -30.53
N MET A 440 0.66 30.50 -29.61
CA MET A 440 -0.81 30.58 -29.58
C MET A 440 -1.34 32.00 -29.30
N THR A 441 -0.61 32.82 -28.54
CA THR A 441 -1.02 34.21 -28.20
C THR A 441 -0.57 35.26 -29.22
N GLY A 442 0.14 34.88 -30.29
CA GLY A 442 0.53 35.81 -31.36
C GLY A 442 1.52 36.91 -30.92
N GLN A 443 2.31 36.64 -29.87
CA GLN A 443 3.28 37.59 -29.34
C GLN A 443 4.51 37.72 -30.26
N PRO A 444 5.17 38.90 -30.33
CA PRO A 444 6.28 39.14 -31.26
C PRO A 444 7.51 38.33 -30.86
N MET A 445 8.04 37.50 -31.76
CA MET A 445 9.07 36.48 -31.51
C MET A 445 10.49 37.03 -31.26
N GLU A 446 10.65 37.83 -30.21
CA GLU A 446 11.93 38.38 -29.77
C GLU A 446 12.60 37.52 -28.70
N TYR A 447 13.89 37.23 -28.91
CA TYR A 447 14.70 36.43 -27.98
C TYR A 447 14.64 36.94 -26.53
N ASN A 448 14.74 38.26 -26.32
CA ASN A 448 14.76 38.85 -24.98
C ASN A 448 13.43 38.65 -24.23
N ARG A 449 12.28 38.72 -24.91
CA ARG A 449 10.95 38.53 -24.32
C ARG A 449 10.63 37.06 -24.07
N ILE A 450 11.00 36.19 -25.02
CA ILE A 450 10.90 34.73 -24.85
C ILE A 450 11.78 34.27 -23.67
N LEU A 451 12.99 34.81 -23.54
CA LEU A 451 13.92 34.48 -22.47
C LEU A 451 13.47 35.00 -21.10
N SER A 452 12.93 36.23 -21.02
CA SER A 452 12.42 36.78 -19.75
C SER A 452 11.13 36.07 -19.31
N MET A 453 10.17 35.85 -20.21
CA MET A 453 8.97 35.07 -19.93
C MET A 453 9.32 33.63 -19.50
N TRP A 454 10.29 32.98 -20.14
CA TRP A 454 10.81 31.67 -19.73
C TRP A 454 11.47 31.69 -18.36
N GLY A 455 12.34 32.69 -18.09
CA GLY A 455 13.00 32.86 -16.79
C GLY A 455 11.99 33.05 -15.66
N ILE A 456 10.96 33.87 -15.88
CA ILE A 456 9.87 34.11 -14.92
C ILE A 456 9.07 32.83 -14.68
N CYS A 457 8.59 32.16 -15.73
CA CYS A 457 7.85 30.89 -15.60
C CYS A 457 8.67 29.80 -14.89
N PHE A 458 9.98 29.75 -15.16
CA PHE A 458 10.92 28.83 -14.52
C PHE A 458 11.14 29.14 -13.04
N LEU A 459 11.30 30.40 -12.66
CA LEU A 459 11.45 30.80 -11.24
C LEU A 459 10.17 30.53 -10.43
N ILE A 460 8.98 30.84 -10.97
CA ILE A 460 7.69 30.55 -10.32
C ILE A 460 7.53 29.04 -10.04
N THR A 461 7.78 28.22 -11.05
CA THR A 461 7.58 26.77 -10.95
C THR A 461 8.61 26.11 -10.03
N MET A 462 9.85 26.60 -10.01
CA MET A 462 10.85 26.21 -9.01
C MET A 462 10.45 26.60 -7.58
N LEU A 463 9.87 27.78 -7.37
CA LEU A 463 9.34 28.21 -6.07
C LEU A 463 8.14 27.37 -5.61
N ALA A 464 7.17 27.11 -6.51
CA ALA A 464 6.04 26.23 -6.23
C ALA A 464 6.52 24.82 -5.84
N GLN A 465 7.54 24.29 -6.54
CA GLN A 465 8.11 22.99 -6.24
C GLN A 465 8.83 22.94 -4.88
N THR A 466 9.61 23.96 -4.50
CA THR A 466 10.29 23.97 -3.19
C THR A 466 9.29 24.10 -2.04
N VAL A 467 8.23 24.91 -2.19
CA VAL A 467 7.11 24.99 -1.23
C VAL A 467 6.41 23.63 -1.10
N GLY A 468 6.12 22.93 -2.20
CA GLY A 468 5.51 21.60 -2.17
C GLY A 468 6.38 20.54 -1.46
N VAL A 469 7.70 20.54 -1.72
CA VAL A 469 8.64 19.64 -1.04
C VAL A 469 8.75 19.97 0.46
N LEU A 470 8.76 21.24 0.84
CA LEU A 470 8.77 21.67 2.23
C LEU A 470 7.47 21.23 2.97
N ALA A 471 6.31 21.47 2.38
CA ALA A 471 5.02 21.05 2.96
C ALA A 471 4.94 19.53 3.13
N GLY A 472 5.29 18.75 2.09
CA GLY A 472 5.26 17.30 2.14
C GLY A 472 6.27 16.66 3.11
N THR A 473 7.40 17.32 3.38
CA THR A 473 8.38 16.85 4.38
C THR A 473 8.02 17.24 5.82
N MET A 474 7.35 18.38 6.03
CA MET A 474 6.94 18.84 7.37
C MET A 474 5.63 18.22 7.86
N LEU A 475 4.67 18.00 6.96
CA LEU A 475 3.30 17.58 7.30
C LEU A 475 2.98 16.13 6.89
N GLY A 476 3.86 15.49 6.12
CA GLY A 476 3.56 14.24 5.43
C GLY A 476 2.67 14.48 4.19
N THR A 477 2.57 13.47 3.33
CA THR A 477 1.95 13.64 2.00
C THR A 477 0.43 13.82 2.06
N GLU A 478 -0.28 13.08 2.92
CA GLU A 478 -1.73 13.23 3.05
C GLU A 478 -2.08 14.62 3.59
N LEU A 479 -1.49 15.04 4.72
CA LEU A 479 -1.82 16.31 5.35
C LEU A 479 -1.33 17.52 4.53
N GLY A 480 -0.17 17.40 3.87
CA GLY A 480 0.42 18.46 3.05
C GLY A 480 -0.47 18.89 1.89
N ILE A 481 -1.14 17.96 1.21
CA ILE A 481 -1.99 18.29 0.06
C ILE A 481 -3.23 19.11 0.48
N PHE A 482 -3.73 19.00 1.72
CA PHE A 482 -4.82 19.88 2.20
C PHE A 482 -4.35 21.28 2.57
N VAL A 483 -3.11 21.44 3.02
CA VAL A 483 -2.57 22.73 3.45
C VAL A 483 -2.07 23.56 2.27
N ILE A 484 -1.52 22.95 1.22
CA ILE A 484 -0.97 23.68 0.06
C ILE A 484 -2.02 24.59 -0.62
N PRO A 485 -3.21 24.12 -1.06
CA PRO A 485 -4.24 24.99 -1.67
C PRO A 485 -4.71 26.10 -0.71
N SER A 486 -4.79 25.77 0.59
CA SER A 486 -5.15 26.69 1.66
C SER A 486 -4.11 27.80 1.91
N VAL A 487 -2.93 27.71 1.28
CA VAL A 487 -1.82 28.69 1.35
C VAL A 487 -1.53 29.32 -0.02
N THR A 488 -1.68 28.60 -1.13
CA THR A 488 -1.43 29.14 -2.48
C THR A 488 -2.54 30.07 -2.97
N VAL A 489 -3.81 29.79 -2.65
CA VAL A 489 -4.94 30.69 -2.96
C VAL A 489 -4.76 32.06 -2.28
N PRO A 490 -4.42 32.16 -0.96
CA PRO A 490 -3.95 33.39 -0.34
C PRO A 490 -2.91 34.18 -1.14
N LEU A 491 -1.82 33.52 -1.54
CA LEU A 491 -0.72 34.18 -2.23
C LEU A 491 -1.11 34.65 -3.64
N LEU A 492 -2.06 33.98 -4.31
CA LEU A 492 -2.58 34.39 -5.61
C LEU A 492 -3.41 35.68 -5.54
N LEU A 493 -4.18 35.91 -4.47
CA LEU A 493 -4.89 37.18 -4.24
C LEU A 493 -3.91 38.35 -4.16
N PHE A 494 -2.80 38.13 -3.46
CA PHE A 494 -1.72 39.08 -3.28
C PHE A 494 -0.87 39.35 -4.53
N ALA A 495 -1.19 38.75 -5.68
CA ALA A 495 -0.49 38.98 -6.94
C ALA A 495 -0.72 40.39 -7.54
N GLY A 496 -1.61 41.21 -6.97
CA GLY A 496 -1.89 42.58 -7.42
C GLY A 496 -2.81 42.70 -8.64
N PHE A 497 -3.13 41.59 -9.32
CA PHE A 497 -4.05 41.56 -10.46
C PHE A 497 -5.53 41.70 -10.07
N PHE A 498 -5.91 41.18 -8.89
CA PHE A 498 -7.31 41.08 -8.45
C PHE A 498 -7.75 42.18 -7.47
N SER A 499 -6.80 42.95 -6.94
CA SER A 499 -7.00 44.12 -6.08
C SER A 499 -5.70 44.91 -6.06
N LYS A 500 -5.76 46.25 -6.11
CA LYS A 500 -4.56 47.09 -6.09
C LYS A 500 -3.99 47.15 -4.67
N LEU A 501 -2.66 47.29 -4.53
CA LEU A 501 -2.02 47.38 -3.20
C LEU A 501 -2.63 48.49 -2.32
N GLY A 502 -2.96 49.65 -2.90
CA GLY A 502 -3.56 50.77 -2.19
C GLY A 502 -5.02 50.56 -1.75
N GLU A 503 -5.71 49.56 -2.29
CA GLU A 503 -7.07 49.18 -1.87
C GLU A 503 -7.07 48.30 -0.61
N MET A 504 -5.94 47.64 -0.30
CA MET A 504 -5.82 46.70 0.83
C MET A 504 -5.60 47.44 2.17
N PRO A 505 -6.17 46.95 3.29
CA PRO A 505 -5.88 47.51 4.62
C PRO A 505 -4.39 47.44 4.99
N MET A 506 -3.85 48.48 5.64
CA MET A 506 -2.41 48.60 5.97
C MET A 506 -1.84 47.39 6.73
N ILE A 507 -2.63 46.71 7.55
CA ILE A 507 -2.21 45.50 8.30
C ILE A 507 -1.86 44.35 7.35
N VAL A 508 -2.49 44.28 6.18
CA VAL A 508 -2.37 43.20 5.20
C VAL A 508 -1.36 43.53 4.10
N GLN A 509 -1.12 44.81 3.80
CA GLN A 509 -0.16 45.24 2.77
C GLN A 509 1.25 44.59 2.88
N PRO A 510 1.85 44.39 4.08
CA PRO A 510 3.12 43.67 4.23
C PRO A 510 3.09 42.21 3.74
N LEU A 511 1.95 41.52 3.88
CA LEU A 511 1.78 40.15 3.39
C LEU A 511 1.76 40.08 1.86
N SER A 512 1.40 41.17 1.17
CA SER A 512 1.40 41.19 -0.29
C SER A 512 2.80 41.00 -0.89
N TYR A 513 3.83 41.53 -0.22
CA TYR A 513 5.23 41.39 -0.61
C TYR A 513 5.80 39.99 -0.33
N LEU A 514 5.06 39.12 0.38
CA LEU A 514 5.39 37.70 0.51
C LEU A 514 4.92 36.88 -0.71
N SER A 515 4.09 37.46 -1.59
CA SER A 515 3.60 36.75 -2.77
C SER A 515 4.62 36.74 -3.92
N PHE A 516 5.15 35.56 -4.21
CA PHE A 516 5.93 35.33 -5.43
C PHE A 516 5.10 35.47 -6.72
N PHE A 517 3.76 35.36 -6.65
CA PHE A 517 2.88 35.61 -7.81
C PHE A 517 2.83 37.09 -8.19
N ARG A 518 3.10 38.00 -7.25
CA ARG A 518 3.15 39.44 -7.51
C ARG A 518 4.32 39.81 -8.42
N TYR A 519 5.54 39.52 -7.97
CA TYR A 519 6.76 39.79 -8.73
C TYR A 519 6.80 39.05 -10.07
N ALA A 520 6.19 37.86 -10.12
CA ALA A 520 5.94 37.13 -11.37
C ALA A 520 5.08 37.93 -12.36
N LEU A 521 3.97 38.50 -11.91
CA LEU A 521 3.01 39.20 -12.77
C LEU A 521 3.52 40.60 -13.15
N GLU A 522 4.15 41.33 -12.22
CA GLU A 522 4.85 42.58 -12.48
C GLU A 522 5.97 42.38 -13.52
N GLY A 523 6.77 41.30 -13.40
CA GLY A 523 7.79 40.95 -14.38
C GLY A 523 7.24 40.51 -15.73
N LEU A 524 6.13 39.74 -15.76
CA LEU A 524 5.49 39.30 -17.00
C LEU A 524 4.92 40.50 -17.77
N MET A 525 4.33 41.47 -17.08
CA MET A 525 3.87 42.73 -17.67
C MET A 525 5.03 43.49 -18.34
N GLN A 526 6.15 43.67 -17.63
CA GLN A 526 7.33 44.34 -18.20
C GLN A 526 7.92 43.60 -19.41
N ALA A 527 7.82 42.27 -19.46
CA ALA A 527 8.33 41.44 -20.55
C ALA A 527 7.55 41.56 -21.88
N ILE A 528 6.35 42.18 -21.90
CA ILE A 528 5.43 42.11 -23.06
C ILE A 528 5.44 43.37 -23.94
N TYR A 529 5.67 44.57 -23.40
CA TYR A 529 5.07 45.82 -23.92
C TYR A 529 5.85 46.68 -24.95
N LEU A 530 7.02 46.29 -25.48
CA LEU A 530 7.87 47.19 -26.29
C LEU A 530 8.25 46.66 -27.71
N ASP A 531 7.69 47.28 -28.77
CA ASP A 531 8.03 47.17 -30.22
C ASP A 531 7.70 45.85 -31.01
N ARG A 532 7.97 45.84 -32.34
CA ARG A 532 7.62 44.83 -33.40
C ARG A 532 8.50 45.06 -34.67
N PRO A 533 8.78 44.09 -35.61
CA PRO A 533 7.76 43.33 -36.39
C PRO A 533 8.07 41.91 -37.02
N ASN A 534 6.99 41.15 -37.27
CA ASN A 534 6.61 40.24 -38.41
C ASN A 534 7.31 38.89 -38.84
N LEU A 535 6.55 37.77 -38.71
CA LEU A 535 6.31 36.60 -39.64
C LEU A 535 7.48 35.58 -39.93
N THR A 536 7.32 34.24 -40.20
CA THR A 536 6.18 33.31 -40.54
C THR A 536 6.44 31.82 -40.10
N CYS A 537 5.53 30.85 -40.37
CA CYS A 537 5.46 29.43 -39.84
C CYS A 537 6.18 28.32 -40.73
N SER A 538 6.18 26.97 -40.54
CA SER A 538 5.26 25.96 -39.91
C SER A 538 5.91 24.55 -39.57
N GLU A 539 5.12 23.49 -39.28
CA GLU A 539 5.45 22.25 -38.47
C GLU A 539 5.10 20.88 -39.18
N ILE A 540 5.08 19.60 -38.67
CA ILE A 540 5.21 18.92 -37.35
C ILE A 540 5.82 17.44 -37.40
N TYR A 541 5.19 16.36 -36.85
CA TYR A 541 5.82 15.01 -36.55
C TYR A 541 4.91 13.73 -36.68
N CYS A 542 5.44 12.52 -36.35
CA CYS A 542 4.98 11.15 -36.71
C CYS A 542 4.52 10.17 -35.56
N TYR A 543 4.08 8.93 -35.93
CA TYR A 543 4.15 7.59 -35.22
C TYR A 543 2.84 6.77 -34.96
N PHE A 544 2.98 5.43 -34.78
CA PHE A 544 1.95 4.40 -34.52
C PHE A 544 2.48 3.20 -33.69
N HIS A 545 1.62 2.40 -33.02
CA HIS A 545 1.96 1.07 -32.41
C HIS A 545 0.76 0.16 -32.06
N SER A 546 1.01 -1.14 -31.79
CA SER A 546 0.01 -2.25 -31.74
C SER A 546 0.01 -3.09 -30.42
N PRO A 547 -1.01 -3.95 -30.15
CA PRO A 547 -1.23 -4.62 -28.84
C PRO A 547 -0.60 -6.03 -28.67
N LYS A 548 -1.05 -6.82 -27.67
CA LYS A 548 -0.42 -8.07 -27.15
C LYS A 548 -1.42 -9.24 -26.92
N PRO A 549 -0.94 -10.52 -26.84
CA PRO A 549 -1.77 -11.73 -26.75
C PRO A 549 -2.11 -12.24 -25.33
N GLU A 550 -2.95 -13.28 -25.26
CA GLU A 550 -3.57 -13.87 -24.05
C GLU A 550 -2.85 -15.11 -23.47
N LYS A 551 -3.35 -15.67 -22.34
CA LYS A 551 -2.79 -16.85 -21.63
C LYS A 551 -3.85 -17.65 -20.83
N THR A 552 -3.79 -18.97 -20.89
CA THR A 552 -4.62 -19.93 -20.11
C THR A 552 -4.10 -20.19 -18.67
N ILE A 553 -4.98 -20.65 -17.76
CA ILE A 553 -4.71 -20.73 -16.31
C ILE A 553 -5.07 -22.09 -15.65
N LEU A 554 -6.16 -22.76 -16.05
CA LEU A 554 -6.59 -24.06 -15.48
C LEU A 554 -6.81 -25.10 -16.60
N GLN A 555 -6.62 -26.38 -16.28
CA GLN A 555 -6.71 -27.52 -17.19
C GLN A 555 -7.43 -28.69 -16.50
N ASN A 556 -8.67 -28.99 -16.93
CA ASN A 556 -9.44 -30.21 -16.56
C ASN A 556 -9.41 -30.59 -15.06
N VAL A 557 -9.54 -29.61 -14.16
CA VAL A 557 -9.53 -29.84 -12.70
C VAL A 557 -10.77 -30.62 -12.27
N THR A 558 -10.58 -31.81 -11.70
CA THR A 558 -11.60 -32.60 -10.98
C THR A 558 -11.35 -32.56 -9.47
N GLY A 559 -12.42 -32.69 -8.70
CA GLY A 559 -12.40 -32.73 -7.23
C GLY A 559 -13.80 -32.64 -6.65
N TYR A 560 -13.94 -32.92 -5.36
CA TYR A 560 -15.20 -32.87 -4.61
C TYR A 560 -14.95 -32.25 -3.22
N PHE A 561 -16.01 -31.78 -2.59
CA PHE A 561 -15.99 -31.19 -1.25
C PHE A 561 -17.25 -31.66 -0.52
N GLU A 562 -17.08 -32.27 0.66
CA GLU A 562 -18.20 -32.90 1.39
C GLU A 562 -18.80 -31.96 2.44
N SER A 563 -19.97 -32.33 2.97
CA SER A 563 -20.56 -31.63 4.11
C SER A 563 -19.84 -32.02 5.40
N LYS A 564 -19.76 -31.06 6.34
CA LYS A 564 -19.17 -31.19 7.68
C LYS A 564 -17.66 -31.38 7.78
N LYS A 565 -16.95 -31.47 6.66
CA LYS A 565 -15.48 -31.53 6.61
C LYS A 565 -14.83 -30.16 6.40
N VAL A 566 -13.55 -30.06 6.76
CA VAL A 566 -12.64 -29.00 6.35
C VAL A 566 -11.66 -29.53 5.31
N THR A 567 -11.75 -29.02 4.08
CA THR A 567 -10.83 -29.36 2.98
C THR A 567 -9.79 -28.27 2.78
N VAL A 568 -8.51 -28.64 2.69
CA VAL A 568 -7.43 -27.71 2.34
C VAL A 568 -7.01 -27.84 0.87
N ILE A 569 -6.85 -26.71 0.18
CA ILE A 569 -6.30 -26.64 -1.18
C ILE A 569 -4.84 -26.20 -1.11
N ILE A 570 -3.92 -27.13 -1.37
CA ILE A 570 -2.46 -26.97 -1.34
C ILE A 570 -1.92 -26.91 -2.78
N GLY A 571 -0.80 -26.20 -2.98
CA GLY A 571 -0.12 -26.12 -4.27
C GLY A 571 0.81 -24.91 -4.35
N PRO A 572 1.74 -24.83 -5.32
CA PRO A 572 2.67 -23.72 -5.43
C PRO A 572 2.00 -22.38 -5.80
N SER A 573 2.80 -21.32 -5.77
CA SER A 573 2.42 -19.98 -6.25
C SER A 573 2.06 -20.05 -7.74
N GLY A 574 0.92 -19.48 -8.13
CA GLY A 574 0.46 -19.51 -9.53
C GLY A 574 -0.25 -20.80 -10.00
N ALA A 575 -0.35 -21.84 -9.17
CA ALA A 575 -1.03 -23.12 -9.51
C ALA A 575 -2.55 -23.03 -9.74
N GLY A 576 -3.15 -21.83 -9.64
CA GLY A 576 -4.57 -21.59 -9.90
C GLY A 576 -5.49 -21.62 -8.68
N LYS A 577 -4.99 -21.85 -7.45
CA LYS A 577 -5.79 -21.93 -6.19
C LYS A 577 -6.89 -20.85 -6.07
N THR A 578 -6.49 -19.58 -6.01
CA THR A 578 -7.37 -18.40 -5.94
C THR A 578 -8.31 -18.29 -7.16
N THR A 579 -7.89 -18.72 -8.35
CA THR A 579 -8.73 -18.75 -9.56
C THR A 579 -9.83 -19.80 -9.42
N LEU A 580 -9.51 -21.00 -8.94
CA LEU A 580 -10.47 -22.07 -8.67
C LEU A 580 -11.50 -21.60 -7.63
N MET A 581 -11.08 -20.99 -6.52
CA MET A 581 -12.04 -20.49 -5.52
C MET A 581 -12.89 -19.31 -6.01
N LYS A 582 -12.38 -18.45 -6.91
CA LYS A 582 -13.17 -17.43 -7.61
C LYS A 582 -14.19 -18.03 -8.60
N ILE A 583 -13.89 -19.21 -9.16
CA ILE A 583 -14.82 -19.98 -10.00
C ILE A 583 -15.87 -20.71 -9.13
N ILE A 584 -15.48 -21.36 -8.03
CA ILE A 584 -16.40 -22.04 -7.09
C ILE A 584 -17.37 -21.01 -6.49
N SER A 585 -16.88 -19.91 -5.89
CA SER A 585 -17.73 -18.79 -5.46
C SER A 585 -18.54 -18.15 -6.60
N GLY A 586 -18.10 -18.33 -7.85
CA GLY A 586 -18.68 -17.67 -9.03
C GLY A 586 -18.55 -16.16 -8.96
N LYS A 587 -17.46 -15.67 -8.35
CA LYS A 587 -17.01 -14.28 -8.51
C LYS A 587 -16.35 -14.08 -9.88
N ARG A 588 -15.82 -15.14 -10.51
CA ARG A 588 -15.55 -15.21 -11.95
C ARG A 588 -16.66 -15.98 -12.67
N LEU A 589 -17.11 -15.49 -13.83
CA LEU A 589 -18.17 -16.12 -14.63
C LEU A 589 -17.86 -16.28 -16.13
N THR A 590 -16.81 -15.66 -16.68
CA THR A 590 -16.43 -15.83 -18.09
C THR A 590 -15.22 -16.76 -18.26
N ASP A 591 -15.09 -17.30 -19.46
CA ASP A 591 -13.92 -18.05 -19.94
C ASP A 591 -13.71 -19.40 -19.21
N ILE A 592 -14.79 -19.95 -18.66
CA ILE A 592 -14.85 -21.25 -17.96
C ILE A 592 -15.43 -22.29 -18.90
N LYS A 593 -14.81 -23.48 -18.96
CA LYS A 593 -15.34 -24.69 -19.59
C LYS A 593 -15.45 -25.79 -18.53
N GLY A 594 -16.51 -26.60 -18.60
CA GLY A 594 -16.86 -27.62 -17.60
C GLY A 594 -18.05 -27.23 -16.72
N THR A 595 -18.57 -28.19 -15.97
CA THR A 595 -19.78 -28.07 -15.15
C THR A 595 -19.46 -28.10 -13.65
N ILE A 596 -20.28 -27.44 -12.84
CA ILE A 596 -20.20 -27.47 -11.37
C ILE A 596 -21.56 -27.92 -10.86
N THR A 597 -21.58 -29.00 -10.08
CA THR A 597 -22.77 -29.51 -9.43
C THR A 597 -22.71 -29.32 -7.91
N ILE A 598 -23.87 -29.15 -7.29
CA ILE A 598 -24.07 -29.05 -5.84
C ILE A 598 -25.16 -30.06 -5.49
N ASN A 599 -24.88 -30.98 -4.56
CA ASN A 599 -25.75 -32.11 -4.24
C ASN A 599 -26.22 -32.89 -5.50
N GLY A 600 -25.35 -32.98 -6.51
CA GLY A 600 -25.65 -33.65 -7.79
C GLY A 600 -26.60 -32.90 -8.73
N ILE A 601 -26.91 -31.62 -8.48
CA ILE A 601 -27.71 -30.74 -9.35
C ILE A 601 -26.79 -29.66 -9.94
N GLU A 602 -26.98 -29.27 -11.21
CA GLU A 602 -26.19 -28.18 -11.81
C GLU A 602 -26.38 -26.83 -11.09
N ARG A 603 -25.31 -26.07 -11.01
CA ARG A 603 -25.26 -24.77 -10.32
C ARG A 603 -26.21 -23.73 -10.93
N ASN A 604 -27.36 -23.53 -10.31
CA ASN A 604 -28.12 -22.29 -10.47
C ASN A 604 -27.29 -21.10 -9.90
N LYS A 605 -26.94 -20.16 -10.78
CA LYS A 605 -26.01 -19.05 -10.50
C LYS A 605 -26.57 -18.04 -9.48
N GLY A 606 -27.89 -17.95 -9.32
CA GLY A 606 -28.55 -17.00 -8.43
C GLY A 606 -28.64 -17.48 -6.99
N THR A 607 -29.25 -18.65 -6.76
CA THR A 607 -29.49 -19.20 -5.41
C THR A 607 -28.19 -19.56 -4.70
N PHE A 608 -27.26 -20.22 -5.39
CA PHE A 608 -25.99 -20.68 -4.80
C PHE A 608 -25.11 -19.53 -4.28
N ARG A 609 -25.21 -18.32 -4.87
CA ARG A 609 -24.53 -17.12 -4.35
C ARG A 609 -25.04 -16.64 -2.99
N LYS A 610 -26.18 -17.14 -2.49
CA LYS A 610 -26.67 -16.89 -1.12
C LYS A 610 -26.17 -17.94 -0.12
N GLN A 611 -25.65 -19.07 -0.59
CA GLN A 611 -25.18 -20.20 0.23
C GLN A 611 -23.65 -20.21 0.44
N VAL A 612 -22.90 -19.54 -0.44
CA VAL A 612 -21.43 -19.49 -0.43
C VAL A 612 -20.92 -18.13 0.01
N CYS A 613 -20.07 -18.11 1.04
CA CYS A 613 -19.21 -16.97 1.35
C CYS A 613 -17.80 -17.15 0.77
N TYR A 614 -17.14 -16.06 0.37
CA TYR A 614 -15.73 -16.03 -0.02
C TYR A 614 -15.00 -14.87 0.66
N VAL A 615 -13.99 -15.22 1.46
CA VAL A 615 -13.06 -14.30 2.13
C VAL A 615 -11.80 -14.13 1.25
N PRO A 616 -11.52 -12.93 0.72
CA PRO A 616 -10.33 -12.67 -0.08
C PRO A 616 -9.03 -12.63 0.75
N GLN A 617 -7.90 -12.78 0.06
CA GLN A 617 -6.55 -12.65 0.63
C GLN A 617 -6.30 -11.25 1.21
N GLN A 618 -6.62 -10.19 0.44
CA GLN A 618 -6.47 -8.78 0.83
C GLN A 618 -7.67 -8.27 1.65
N LEU A 619 -7.40 -7.35 2.59
CA LEU A 619 -8.32 -6.99 3.66
C LEU A 619 -8.71 -5.50 3.67
N ASP A 620 -9.61 -5.09 2.79
CA ASP A 620 -10.25 -3.77 2.92
C ASP A 620 -11.21 -3.75 4.12
N LEU A 621 -11.04 -2.79 5.03
CA LEU A 621 -11.85 -2.54 6.22
C LEU A 621 -11.98 -1.01 6.44
N LEU A 622 -13.08 -0.54 7.03
CA LEU A 622 -13.25 0.89 7.33
C LEU A 622 -12.40 1.30 8.55
N PRO A 623 -11.42 2.22 8.40
CA PRO A 623 -10.40 2.46 9.42
C PRO A 623 -10.92 3.09 10.73
N PHE A 624 -12.04 3.82 10.66
CA PHE A 624 -12.59 4.61 11.78
C PHE A 624 -13.69 3.89 12.59
N LEU A 625 -14.06 2.66 12.23
CA LEU A 625 -14.96 1.83 13.03
C LEU A 625 -14.17 1.02 14.06
N THR A 626 -14.79 0.73 15.20
CA THR A 626 -14.26 -0.27 16.14
C THR A 626 -14.56 -1.69 15.68
N THR A 627 -13.81 -2.66 16.18
CA THR A 627 -14.08 -4.10 16.04
C THR A 627 -15.56 -4.42 16.35
N LYS A 628 -16.07 -3.96 17.52
CA LYS A 628 -17.45 -4.19 17.95
C LYS A 628 -18.49 -3.57 17.02
N GLU A 629 -18.28 -2.33 16.55
CA GLU A 629 -19.21 -1.69 15.62
C GLU A 629 -19.18 -2.32 14.24
N THR A 630 -18.01 -2.76 13.76
CA THR A 630 -17.88 -3.41 12.46
C THR A 630 -18.63 -4.74 12.44
N LEU A 631 -18.48 -5.54 13.50
CA LEU A 631 -19.26 -6.78 13.70
C LEU A 631 -20.77 -6.48 13.85
N TYR A 632 -21.15 -5.49 14.66
CA TYR A 632 -22.56 -5.11 14.86
C TYR A 632 -23.23 -4.57 13.59
N ILE A 633 -22.50 -3.81 12.75
CA ILE A 633 -23.01 -3.35 11.45
C ILE A 633 -23.15 -4.52 10.48
N ALA A 634 -22.15 -5.40 10.40
CA ALA A 634 -22.23 -6.62 9.58
C ALA A 634 -23.42 -7.51 10.00
N ALA A 635 -23.59 -7.74 11.30
CA ALA A 635 -24.72 -8.47 11.86
C ALA A 635 -26.06 -7.80 11.55
N ARG A 636 -26.19 -6.49 11.72
CA ARG A 636 -27.43 -5.77 11.39
C ARG A 636 -27.78 -5.78 9.91
N LEU A 637 -26.82 -6.00 9.00
CA LEU A 637 -27.05 -6.15 7.56
C LEU A 637 -27.34 -7.60 7.16
N LYS A 638 -26.65 -8.59 7.76
CA LYS A 638 -26.69 -10.02 7.36
C LYS A 638 -27.73 -10.88 8.09
N LEU A 639 -27.98 -10.64 9.38
CA LEU A 639 -28.96 -11.39 10.17
C LEU A 639 -30.40 -10.97 9.84
N ASN A 640 -31.44 -11.66 10.32
CA ASN A 640 -32.82 -11.39 9.89
C ASN A 640 -33.36 -10.02 10.34
N VAL A 641 -34.48 -9.59 9.75
CA VAL A 641 -35.12 -8.29 10.05
C VAL A 641 -35.67 -8.22 11.47
N ASN A 642 -36.21 -9.32 11.98
CA ASN A 642 -36.99 -9.37 13.23
C ASN A 642 -36.16 -9.65 14.50
N GLU A 643 -34.84 -9.77 14.39
CA GLU A 643 -33.98 -10.08 15.53
C GLU A 643 -33.82 -8.88 16.47
N SER A 644 -33.93 -9.13 17.78
CA SER A 644 -33.82 -8.08 18.78
C SER A 644 -32.40 -7.50 18.83
N LYS A 645 -32.27 -6.24 19.26
CA LYS A 645 -30.95 -5.61 19.48
C LYS A 645 -30.10 -6.39 20.48
N GLN A 646 -30.71 -7.04 21.47
CA GLN A 646 -30.01 -7.87 22.45
C GLN A 646 -29.46 -9.15 21.80
N THR A 647 -30.26 -9.83 20.98
CA THR A 647 -29.86 -11.03 20.21
C THR A 647 -28.71 -10.73 19.25
N ILE A 648 -28.78 -9.59 18.55
CA ILE A 648 -27.68 -9.15 17.66
C ILE A 648 -26.42 -8.82 18.48
N CYS A 649 -26.56 -8.31 19.71
CA CYS A 649 -25.43 -8.06 20.60
C CYS A 649 -24.84 -9.32 21.23
N SER A 650 -25.62 -10.38 21.50
CA SER A 650 -25.06 -11.67 21.93
C SER A 650 -24.26 -12.29 20.79
N VAL A 651 -24.85 -12.47 19.60
CA VAL A 651 -24.15 -13.04 18.43
C VAL A 651 -22.83 -12.31 18.11
N VAL A 652 -22.78 -10.98 18.27
CA VAL A 652 -21.53 -10.20 18.11
C VAL A 652 -20.50 -10.46 19.20
N ASN A 653 -20.92 -10.65 20.46
CA ASN A 653 -20.03 -11.04 21.54
C ASN A 653 -19.55 -12.50 21.34
N ASP A 654 -20.47 -13.44 21.08
CA ASP A 654 -20.20 -14.88 20.90
C ASP A 654 -19.13 -15.11 19.81
N VAL A 655 -19.30 -14.45 18.64
CA VAL A 655 -18.33 -14.52 17.53
C VAL A 655 -17.01 -13.84 17.87
N ALA A 656 -17.02 -12.75 18.65
CA ALA A 656 -15.80 -12.06 19.07
C ALA A 656 -15.00 -12.84 20.14
N GLU A 657 -15.68 -13.57 21.02
CA GLU A 657 -15.06 -14.48 21.99
C GLU A 657 -14.45 -15.69 21.27
N THR A 658 -15.24 -16.34 20.40
CA THR A 658 -14.83 -17.48 19.56
C THR A 658 -13.58 -17.20 18.71
N LEU A 659 -13.38 -15.94 18.28
CA LEU A 659 -12.22 -15.52 17.47
C LEU A 659 -11.12 -14.77 18.23
N GLY A 660 -11.15 -14.77 19.57
CA GLY A 660 -10.13 -14.09 20.38
C GLY A 660 -10.01 -12.59 20.04
N LEU A 661 -11.15 -11.94 19.81
CA LEU A 661 -11.31 -10.50 19.52
C LEU A 661 -11.93 -9.74 20.71
N SER A 662 -12.32 -10.43 21.78
CA SER A 662 -12.90 -9.86 23.01
C SER A 662 -12.09 -8.67 23.54
N ASN A 663 -10.78 -8.86 23.72
CA ASN A 663 -9.84 -7.83 24.20
C ASN A 663 -9.73 -6.59 23.28
N CYS A 664 -10.00 -6.73 21.99
CA CYS A 664 -9.88 -5.65 21.00
C CYS A 664 -11.23 -5.12 20.47
N LEU A 665 -12.36 -5.54 21.06
CA LEU A 665 -13.72 -5.07 20.74
C LEU A 665 -13.83 -3.53 20.68
N GLY A 666 -13.19 -2.83 21.62
CA GLY A 666 -13.21 -1.35 21.70
C GLY A 666 -12.15 -0.63 20.87
N THR A 667 -11.27 -1.34 20.16
CA THR A 667 -10.20 -0.73 19.35
C THR A 667 -10.64 -0.46 17.92
N LEU A 668 -10.02 0.54 17.27
CA LEU A 668 -10.30 0.91 15.88
C LEU A 668 -9.61 -0.05 14.91
N ALA A 669 -10.25 -0.35 13.77
CA ALA A 669 -9.70 -1.28 12.77
C ALA A 669 -8.29 -0.90 12.28
N ASN A 670 -7.98 0.40 12.16
CA ASN A 670 -6.64 0.89 11.79
C ASN A 670 -5.57 0.81 12.91
N LYS A 671 -5.94 0.37 14.11
CA LYS A 671 -5.03 0.15 15.26
C LYS A 671 -4.90 -1.32 15.66
N LEU A 672 -5.68 -2.22 15.05
CA LEU A 672 -5.52 -3.66 15.16
C LEU A 672 -4.21 -4.12 14.53
N SER A 673 -3.61 -5.18 15.07
CA SER A 673 -2.55 -5.93 14.38
C SER A 673 -3.08 -6.62 13.12
N GLY A 674 -2.20 -6.97 12.17
CA GLY A 674 -2.60 -7.65 10.94
C GLY A 674 -3.34 -8.98 11.17
N GLY A 675 -2.92 -9.74 12.19
CA GLY A 675 -3.61 -10.96 12.62
C GLY A 675 -5.01 -10.70 13.16
N GLU A 676 -5.20 -9.66 13.98
CA GLU A 676 -6.54 -9.26 14.45
C GLU A 676 -7.42 -8.72 13.33
N GLN A 677 -6.86 -7.97 12.36
CA GLN A 677 -7.58 -7.55 11.15
C GLN A 677 -8.03 -8.75 10.32
N LYS A 678 -7.19 -9.79 10.19
CA LYS A 678 -7.53 -11.06 9.54
C LYS A 678 -8.66 -11.77 10.29
N ARG A 679 -8.56 -11.95 11.61
CA ARG A 679 -9.62 -12.54 12.44
C ARG A 679 -10.93 -11.74 12.38
N LEU A 680 -10.88 -10.41 12.44
CA LEU A 680 -12.05 -9.54 12.26
C LEU A 680 -12.68 -9.70 10.87
N SER A 681 -11.87 -9.77 9.80
CA SER A 681 -12.38 -9.96 8.44
C SER A 681 -13.11 -11.30 8.24
N ILE A 682 -12.71 -12.33 9.01
CA ILE A 682 -13.31 -13.66 9.00
C ILE A 682 -14.57 -13.68 9.91
N ALA A 683 -14.50 -13.07 11.10
CA ALA A 683 -15.64 -12.87 12.01
C ALA A 683 -16.85 -12.20 11.32
N ILE A 684 -16.58 -11.15 10.56
CA ILE A 684 -17.55 -10.39 9.76
C ILE A 684 -18.35 -11.28 8.79
N GLU A 685 -17.74 -12.35 8.28
CA GLU A 685 -18.37 -13.28 7.34
C GLU A 685 -19.00 -14.49 8.04
N ILE A 686 -18.41 -14.95 9.14
CA ILE A 686 -18.94 -16.02 10.00
C ILE A 686 -20.30 -15.68 10.62
N ILE A 687 -20.56 -14.40 10.92
CA ILE A 687 -21.85 -13.94 11.48
C ILE A 687 -23.07 -14.42 10.67
N ALA A 688 -22.95 -14.61 9.36
CA ALA A 688 -24.06 -15.10 8.52
C ALA A 688 -24.36 -16.60 8.66
N LYS A 689 -23.52 -17.37 9.38
CA LYS A 689 -23.53 -18.84 9.44
C LYS A 689 -23.68 -19.48 8.05
N PRO A 690 -22.79 -19.17 7.09
CA PRO A 690 -22.90 -19.65 5.70
C PRO A 690 -22.77 -21.17 5.62
N SER A 691 -23.54 -21.79 4.73
CA SER A 691 -23.48 -23.24 4.48
C SER A 691 -22.17 -23.69 3.81
N ILE A 692 -21.53 -22.80 3.02
CA ILE A 692 -20.22 -23.04 2.40
C ILE A 692 -19.33 -21.81 2.64
N LEU A 693 -18.15 -22.01 3.22
CA LEU A 693 -17.19 -20.97 3.55
C LEU A 693 -15.85 -21.19 2.81
N LEU A 694 -15.50 -20.26 1.92
CA LEU A 694 -14.26 -20.27 1.14
C LEU A 694 -13.27 -19.22 1.65
N LEU A 695 -12.04 -19.63 1.95
CA LEU A 695 -11.03 -18.78 2.61
C LEU A 695 -9.71 -18.75 1.81
N ASP A 696 -9.35 -17.60 1.21
CA ASP A 696 -8.06 -17.39 0.55
C ASP A 696 -6.99 -16.99 1.58
N GLU A 697 -6.03 -17.90 1.81
CA GLU A 697 -4.94 -17.80 2.78
C GLU A 697 -5.38 -17.29 4.16
N PRO A 698 -6.26 -18.02 4.88
CA PRO A 698 -6.77 -17.60 6.19
C PRO A 698 -5.67 -17.37 7.23
N THR A 699 -4.58 -18.15 7.18
CA THR A 699 -3.45 -18.13 8.12
C THR A 699 -2.35 -17.11 7.77
N SER A 700 -2.43 -16.44 6.62
CA SER A 700 -1.41 -15.48 6.19
C SER A 700 -1.43 -14.22 7.07
N GLY A 701 -0.28 -13.90 7.69
CA GLY A 701 -0.13 -12.78 8.63
C GLY A 701 -0.45 -13.11 10.10
N LEU A 702 -0.62 -14.38 10.45
CA LEU A 702 -0.78 -14.90 11.81
C LEU A 702 0.44 -15.74 12.22
N ASP A 703 0.62 -15.98 13.52
CA ASP A 703 1.59 -16.96 14.05
C ASP A 703 0.95 -18.37 14.21
N SER A 704 1.72 -19.36 14.66
CA SER A 704 1.25 -20.75 14.83
C SER A 704 0.02 -20.82 15.72
N ALA A 705 0.11 -20.33 16.96
CA ALA A 705 -0.98 -20.41 17.93
C ALA A 705 -2.28 -19.77 17.41
N ALA A 706 -2.22 -18.55 16.86
CA ALA A 706 -3.41 -17.90 16.32
C ALA A 706 -3.92 -18.54 15.02
N SER A 707 -3.04 -19.15 14.21
CA SER A 707 -3.44 -19.92 13.02
C SER A 707 -4.09 -21.25 13.37
N TYR A 708 -3.56 -21.96 14.37
CA TYR A 708 -4.13 -23.20 14.90
C TYR A 708 -5.51 -22.94 15.50
N GLN A 709 -5.65 -21.95 16.39
CA GLN A 709 -6.94 -21.54 16.97
C GLN A 709 -7.98 -21.20 15.88
N LEU A 710 -7.56 -20.47 14.83
CA LEU A 710 -8.43 -20.12 13.71
C LEU A 710 -8.88 -21.36 12.93
N VAL A 711 -7.99 -22.31 12.62
CA VAL A 711 -8.34 -23.53 11.88
C VAL A 711 -9.14 -24.52 12.74
N TYR A 712 -8.85 -24.60 14.05
CA TYR A 712 -9.63 -25.40 15.01
C TYR A 712 -11.08 -24.93 15.08
N MET A 713 -11.30 -23.61 15.19
CA MET A 713 -12.63 -23.01 15.13
C MET A 713 -13.33 -23.29 13.78
N LEU A 714 -12.60 -23.27 12.65
CA LEU A 714 -13.16 -23.61 11.35
C LEU A 714 -13.61 -25.08 11.24
N HIS A 715 -12.95 -25.98 11.98
CA HIS A 715 -13.32 -27.40 12.09
C HIS A 715 -14.51 -27.63 13.04
N ASP A 716 -14.61 -26.90 14.15
CA ASP A 716 -15.85 -26.92 14.95
C ASP A 716 -17.04 -26.27 14.22
N MET A 717 -16.77 -25.34 13.31
CA MET A 717 -17.78 -24.79 12.40
C MET A 717 -18.23 -25.79 11.33
N SER A 718 -17.34 -26.64 10.80
CA SER A 718 -17.77 -27.65 9.82
C SER A 718 -18.70 -28.68 10.46
N ARG A 719 -18.38 -29.13 11.68
CA ARG A 719 -19.25 -29.98 12.51
C ARG A 719 -20.67 -29.42 12.68
N ALA A 720 -20.83 -28.09 12.72
CA ALA A 720 -22.11 -27.39 12.71
C ALA A 720 -22.83 -27.30 11.34
N ASN A 721 -22.63 -28.29 10.45
CA ASN A 721 -23.16 -28.40 9.09
C ASN A 721 -22.64 -27.34 8.08
N CYS A 722 -21.41 -26.84 8.24
CA CYS A 722 -20.73 -26.03 7.22
C CYS A 722 -19.78 -26.90 6.37
N THR A 723 -19.64 -26.59 5.08
CA THR A 723 -18.48 -27.05 4.28
C THR A 723 -17.45 -25.93 4.26
N VAL A 724 -16.25 -26.20 4.79
CA VAL A 724 -15.17 -25.20 4.86
C VAL A 724 -14.03 -25.58 3.91
N ILE A 725 -13.64 -24.64 3.05
CA ILE A 725 -12.58 -24.84 2.04
C ILE A 725 -11.54 -23.74 2.17
N CYS A 726 -10.31 -24.12 2.52
CA CYS A 726 -9.21 -23.20 2.79
C CYS A 726 -8.10 -23.35 1.73
N ALA A 727 -7.84 -22.32 0.94
CA ALA A 727 -6.62 -22.28 0.14
C ALA A 727 -5.45 -21.83 1.03
N ILE A 728 -4.49 -22.72 1.30
CA ILE A 728 -3.30 -22.41 2.10
C ILE A 728 -2.08 -22.79 1.29
N HIS A 729 -1.09 -21.90 1.21
CA HIS A 729 0.14 -22.16 0.46
C HIS A 729 0.93 -23.33 1.06
N GLN A 730 1.19 -23.27 2.38
CA GLN A 730 1.93 -24.27 3.15
C GLN A 730 1.40 -24.29 4.60
N PRO A 731 0.53 -25.24 4.99
CA PRO A 731 0.13 -25.40 6.40
C PRO A 731 1.26 -26.01 7.24
N SER A 732 1.28 -25.70 8.54
CA SER A 732 2.22 -26.28 9.52
C SER A 732 1.83 -27.71 9.92
N SER A 733 2.66 -28.40 10.69
CA SER A 733 2.42 -29.79 11.13
C SER A 733 1.17 -29.88 12.02
N GLN A 734 0.99 -28.90 12.93
CA GLN A 734 -0.24 -28.73 13.70
C GLN A 734 -1.45 -28.53 12.78
N ILE A 735 -1.36 -27.60 11.83
CA ILE A 735 -2.52 -27.16 11.03
C ILE A 735 -2.99 -28.26 10.08
N ILE A 736 -2.09 -29.06 9.48
CA ILE A 736 -2.49 -30.21 8.66
C ILE A 736 -3.10 -31.35 9.49
N SER A 737 -2.81 -31.44 10.79
CA SER A 737 -3.50 -32.40 11.68
C SER A 737 -5.01 -32.14 11.79
N LEU A 738 -5.47 -30.89 11.59
CA LEU A 738 -6.87 -30.47 11.69
C LEU A 738 -7.71 -30.61 10.42
N PHE A 739 -7.11 -30.90 9.25
CA PHE A 739 -7.87 -31.07 8.00
C PHE A 739 -8.30 -32.52 7.77
N ASP A 740 -9.55 -32.72 7.35
CA ASP A 740 -10.07 -34.05 6.98
C ASP A 740 -9.53 -34.46 5.60
N ASP A 741 -9.74 -33.59 4.61
CA ASP A 741 -9.45 -33.81 3.20
C ASP A 741 -8.40 -32.83 2.67
N ILE A 742 -7.61 -33.28 1.69
CA ILE A 742 -6.59 -32.50 1.00
C ILE A 742 -6.85 -32.52 -0.50
N MET A 743 -6.88 -31.35 -1.12
CA MET A 743 -6.83 -31.17 -2.57
C MET A 743 -5.47 -30.57 -2.95
N VAL A 744 -4.80 -31.17 -3.94
CA VAL A 744 -3.47 -30.76 -4.40
C VAL A 744 -3.54 -30.27 -5.84
N LEU A 745 -3.11 -29.03 -6.09
CA LEU A 745 -3.09 -28.41 -7.41
C LEU A 745 -1.66 -28.14 -7.88
N SER A 746 -1.32 -28.54 -9.10
CA SER A 746 -0.08 -28.12 -9.78
C SER A 746 -0.33 -27.79 -11.25
N GLN A 747 0.30 -26.72 -11.75
CA GLN A 747 0.16 -26.20 -13.11
C GLN A 747 -1.29 -26.03 -13.63
N GLY A 748 -2.25 -25.85 -12.73
CA GLY A 748 -3.68 -25.74 -13.06
C GLY A 748 -4.41 -27.08 -13.28
N ARG A 749 -3.78 -28.22 -12.94
CA ARG A 749 -4.38 -29.57 -12.88
C ARG A 749 -4.62 -30.00 -11.43
N SER A 750 -5.50 -30.99 -11.23
CA SER A 750 -5.69 -31.68 -9.95
C SER A 750 -4.71 -32.85 -9.86
N MET A 751 -3.90 -32.91 -8.80
CA MET A 751 -2.88 -33.96 -8.59
C MET A 751 -3.31 -34.98 -7.52
N TYR A 752 -4.18 -34.59 -6.58
CA TYR A 752 -4.79 -35.45 -5.56
C TYR A 752 -6.04 -34.75 -5.00
N CYS A 753 -7.06 -35.51 -4.60
CA CYS A 753 -8.26 -35.00 -3.94
C CYS A 753 -8.92 -36.11 -3.12
N GLY A 754 -8.68 -36.13 -1.81
CA GLY A 754 -9.14 -37.22 -0.92
C GLY A 754 -8.74 -37.01 0.54
N PRO A 755 -9.00 -37.99 1.43
CA PRO A 755 -8.75 -37.87 2.86
C PRO A 755 -7.25 -37.85 3.16
N LYS A 756 -6.86 -37.12 4.21
CA LYS A 756 -5.45 -36.96 4.65
C LYS A 756 -4.76 -38.29 4.98
N SER A 757 -5.48 -39.28 5.46
CA SER A 757 -4.95 -40.60 5.83
C SER A 757 -4.38 -41.39 4.64
N GLU A 758 -4.92 -41.18 3.45
CA GLU A 758 -4.58 -41.97 2.26
C GLU A 758 -3.45 -41.37 1.43
N ILE A 759 -3.21 -40.05 1.53
CA ILE A 759 -2.27 -39.32 0.66
C ILE A 759 -0.85 -39.91 0.68
N LEU A 760 -0.34 -40.34 1.84
CA LEU A 760 0.99 -40.95 1.95
C LEU A 760 1.05 -42.35 1.29
N ASN A 761 -0.05 -43.10 1.32
CA ASN A 761 -0.16 -44.38 0.64
C ASN A 761 -0.17 -44.19 -0.89
N THR A 762 -1.03 -43.32 -1.41
CA THR A 762 -1.12 -42.98 -2.84
C THR A 762 0.22 -42.48 -3.40
N TYR A 763 0.93 -41.62 -2.65
CA TYR A 763 2.24 -41.11 -3.05
C TYR A 763 3.32 -42.21 -3.00
N SER A 764 3.25 -43.16 -2.05
CA SER A 764 4.17 -44.31 -2.00
C SER A 764 3.97 -45.29 -3.17
N ILE A 765 2.72 -45.50 -3.62
CA ILE A 765 2.38 -46.30 -4.81
C ILE A 765 2.94 -45.65 -6.09
N ALA A 766 3.00 -44.32 -6.14
CA ALA A 766 3.67 -43.57 -7.20
C ALA A 766 5.21 -43.49 -7.05
N GLY A 767 5.80 -44.11 -6.02
CA GLY A 767 7.24 -44.22 -5.80
C GLY A 767 7.87 -43.16 -4.87
N PHE A 768 7.07 -42.30 -4.22
CA PHE A 768 7.58 -41.22 -3.37
C PHE A 768 7.48 -41.57 -1.87
N THR A 769 8.60 -41.50 -1.13
CA THR A 769 8.66 -41.79 0.31
C THR A 769 8.84 -40.53 1.16
N CYS A 770 8.04 -40.41 2.23
CA CYS A 770 8.10 -39.28 3.17
C CYS A 770 9.09 -39.58 4.32
N PRO A 771 10.05 -38.69 4.63
CA PRO A 771 10.98 -38.89 5.74
C PRO A 771 10.31 -38.81 7.12
N SER A 772 10.96 -39.37 8.14
CA SER A 772 10.60 -39.14 9.54
C SER A 772 10.80 -37.67 9.94
N PHE A 773 10.00 -37.20 10.90
CA PHE A 773 10.00 -35.80 11.40
C PHE A 773 9.81 -34.72 10.30
N TYR A 774 9.08 -35.08 9.23
CA TYR A 774 8.83 -34.24 8.07
C TYR A 774 7.35 -33.86 7.94
N ASN A 775 7.07 -32.61 7.60
CA ASN A 775 5.69 -32.12 7.39
C ASN A 775 5.14 -32.67 6.06
N ILE A 776 3.98 -33.34 6.14
CA ILE A 776 3.28 -33.96 4.99
C ILE A 776 3.00 -32.93 3.88
N ALA A 777 2.63 -31.70 4.22
CA ALA A 777 2.37 -30.65 3.24
C ALA A 777 3.65 -30.20 2.49
N GLU A 778 4.79 -30.17 3.18
CA GLU A 778 6.09 -29.80 2.61
C GLU A 778 6.53 -30.88 1.61
N PHE A 779 6.42 -32.16 2.00
CA PHE A 779 6.67 -33.32 1.13
C PHE A 779 5.77 -33.33 -0.12
N VAL A 780 4.46 -33.10 0.04
CA VAL A 780 3.50 -33.03 -1.08
C VAL A 780 3.83 -31.87 -2.04
N LEU A 781 4.21 -30.71 -1.52
CA LEU A 781 4.63 -29.55 -2.32
C LEU A 781 5.93 -29.82 -3.10
N GLU A 782 6.91 -30.51 -2.51
CA GLU A 782 8.16 -30.89 -3.17
C GLU A 782 7.94 -31.83 -4.35
N VAL A 783 7.11 -32.86 -4.19
CA VAL A 783 6.80 -33.83 -5.24
C VAL A 783 6.15 -33.15 -6.45
N ILE A 784 5.11 -32.32 -6.23
CA ILE A 784 4.42 -31.62 -7.32
C ILE A 784 5.18 -30.42 -7.92
N THR A 785 6.38 -30.14 -7.40
CA THR A 785 7.33 -29.16 -7.95
C THR A 785 8.65 -29.81 -8.40
N GLU A 786 8.64 -31.13 -8.60
CA GLU A 786 9.74 -31.91 -9.21
C GLU A 786 11.07 -31.83 -8.41
N GLN A 787 11.00 -31.53 -7.11
CA GLN A 787 12.17 -31.44 -6.21
C GLN A 787 12.67 -32.81 -5.73
N ARG A 788 11.89 -33.88 -5.94
CA ARG A 788 12.25 -35.27 -5.64
C ARG A 788 12.07 -36.11 -6.90
N GLY A 789 12.98 -37.05 -7.13
CA GLY A 789 12.85 -38.01 -8.24
C GLY A 789 11.68 -38.98 -8.03
N GLY A 790 10.96 -39.27 -9.12
CA GLY A 790 9.81 -40.17 -9.19
C GLY A 790 8.93 -39.83 -10.40
N ASP A 791 7.86 -40.59 -10.65
CA ASP A 791 6.98 -40.37 -11.81
C ASP A 791 5.72 -39.57 -11.43
N LEU A 792 5.75 -38.26 -11.74
CA LEU A 792 4.65 -37.33 -11.48
C LEU A 792 3.43 -37.55 -12.40
N GLU A 793 3.63 -38.10 -13.60
CA GLU A 793 2.54 -38.35 -14.56
C GLU A 793 1.84 -39.69 -14.25
N ASN A 794 2.55 -40.66 -13.66
CA ASN A 794 1.94 -41.84 -13.02
C ASN A 794 1.03 -41.43 -11.84
N LEU A 795 1.52 -40.57 -10.94
CA LEU A 795 0.69 -40.03 -9.84
C LEU A 795 -0.58 -39.35 -10.35
N TYR A 796 -0.47 -38.55 -11.41
CA TYR A 796 -1.62 -37.88 -12.05
C TYR A 796 -2.64 -38.88 -12.63
N LYS A 797 -2.18 -39.97 -13.28
CA LYS A 797 -3.07 -41.03 -13.80
C LYS A 797 -3.82 -41.75 -12.67
N ILE A 798 -3.11 -42.20 -11.64
CA ILE A 798 -3.69 -42.91 -10.48
C ILE A 798 -4.81 -42.07 -9.85
N CYS A 799 -4.52 -40.80 -9.52
CA CYS A 799 -5.48 -39.91 -8.86
C CYS A 799 -6.64 -39.52 -9.79
N ARG A 800 -6.40 -39.42 -11.11
CA ARG A 800 -7.47 -39.19 -12.08
C ARG A 800 -8.45 -40.37 -12.10
N ASP A 801 -7.94 -41.60 -12.23
CA ASP A 801 -8.77 -42.80 -12.35
C ASP A 801 -9.58 -43.06 -11.06
N GLU A 802 -9.03 -42.74 -9.90
CA GLU A 802 -9.81 -42.71 -8.65
C GLU A 802 -10.90 -41.63 -8.66
N SER A 803 -10.60 -40.40 -9.09
CA SER A 803 -11.62 -39.34 -9.16
C SER A 803 -12.76 -39.66 -10.14
N GLU A 804 -12.49 -40.36 -11.25
CA GLU A 804 -13.55 -40.82 -12.16
C GLU A 804 -14.35 -42.00 -11.56
N LYS A 805 -13.72 -42.95 -10.83
CA LYS A 805 -14.44 -44.00 -10.06
C LYS A 805 -15.36 -43.40 -9.00
N ILE A 806 -14.91 -42.41 -8.24
CA ILE A 806 -15.71 -41.70 -7.22
C ILE A 806 -16.88 -40.97 -7.89
N ARG A 807 -16.65 -40.28 -9.02
CA ARG A 807 -17.72 -39.62 -9.79
C ARG A 807 -18.78 -40.61 -10.26
N LEU A 808 -18.38 -41.78 -10.76
CA LEU A 808 -19.29 -42.84 -11.20
C LEU A 808 -20.08 -43.45 -10.03
N ARG A 809 -19.44 -43.73 -8.90
CA ARG A 809 -20.11 -44.23 -7.68
C ARG A 809 -21.17 -43.24 -7.17
N ASN A 810 -20.83 -41.96 -7.12
CA ASN A 810 -21.76 -40.91 -6.69
C ASN A 810 -22.91 -40.67 -7.70
N ALA A 811 -22.72 -41.02 -8.98
CA ALA A 811 -23.81 -41.06 -9.96
C ALA A 811 -24.72 -42.29 -9.76
N HIS A 812 -24.16 -43.46 -9.45
CA HIS A 812 -24.94 -44.69 -9.20
C HIS A 812 -25.79 -44.60 -7.93
N ASN A 813 -25.23 -44.16 -6.79
CA ASN A 813 -25.98 -43.98 -5.55
C ASN A 813 -27.20 -43.04 -5.71
N LYS A 814 -27.13 -42.08 -6.66
CA LYS A 814 -28.23 -41.16 -6.97
C LYS A 814 -29.44 -41.87 -7.57
N ASN A 815 -29.23 -42.94 -8.34
CA ASN A 815 -30.30 -43.72 -8.97
C ASN A 815 -31.01 -44.65 -7.96
N GLU A 816 -30.27 -45.19 -6.98
CA GLU A 816 -30.84 -45.96 -5.87
C GLU A 816 -31.65 -45.08 -4.91
N LEU A 817 -31.22 -43.84 -4.68
CA LEU A 817 -31.97 -42.88 -3.86
C LEU A 817 -33.27 -42.39 -4.54
N THR A 818 -33.36 -42.46 -5.87
CA THR A 818 -34.64 -42.22 -6.59
C THR A 818 -35.56 -43.44 -6.59
N SER A 819 -35.05 -44.65 -6.85
CA SER A 819 -35.89 -45.86 -6.95
C SER A 819 -36.42 -46.35 -5.59
N SER A 820 -35.78 -45.97 -4.50
CA SER A 820 -36.27 -46.22 -3.13
C SER A 820 -37.44 -45.32 -2.69
N ILE A 821 -37.77 -44.27 -3.46
CA ILE A 821 -38.92 -43.38 -3.19
C ILE A 821 -40.20 -43.87 -3.90
N ASP A 822 -40.09 -44.39 -5.13
CA ASP A 822 -41.24 -44.77 -5.96
C ASP A 822 -41.94 -46.09 -5.54
N SER A 823 -41.44 -46.80 -4.54
CA SER A 823 -41.81 -48.21 -4.26
C SER A 823 -42.66 -48.46 -3.00
N LYS A 824 -43.13 -47.43 -2.28
CA LYS A 824 -44.06 -47.62 -1.15
C LYS A 824 -45.31 -46.72 -1.15
N GLN A 825 -46.40 -47.39 -1.52
CA GLN A 825 -47.74 -47.30 -0.91
C GLN A 825 -48.62 -46.07 -1.24
N LYS A 826 -49.50 -46.27 -2.22
CA LYS A 826 -50.83 -45.64 -2.20
C LYS A 826 -51.66 -46.26 -1.07
N CYS A 827 -52.26 -45.45 -0.20
CA CYS A 827 -53.72 -45.41 0.06
C CYS A 827 -54.08 -44.52 1.26
N GLU A 828 -55.21 -43.83 1.12
CA GLU A 828 -56.14 -43.38 2.18
C GLU A 828 -55.69 -42.37 3.24
N THR A 829 -56.70 -41.87 3.96
CA THR A 829 -56.66 -40.62 4.74
C THR A 829 -56.84 -40.89 6.23
N ASN A 830 -55.98 -40.30 7.06
CA ASN A 830 -56.36 -39.36 8.13
C ASN A 830 -55.12 -38.89 8.93
N ASP A 831 -55.29 -37.76 9.61
CA ASP A 831 -54.50 -37.18 10.71
C ASP A 831 -53.13 -37.78 11.06
N LEU A 832 -52.07 -36.97 10.86
CA LEU A 832 -51.30 -36.39 11.98
C LEU A 832 -50.29 -35.34 11.48
N ILE A 833 -50.29 -34.15 12.08
CA ILE A 833 -49.39 -33.06 11.70
C ILE A 833 -48.01 -33.29 12.32
N VAL A 834 -47.08 -33.86 11.54
CA VAL A 834 -45.65 -33.90 11.86
C VAL A 834 -44.90 -32.98 10.90
N SER A 835 -44.42 -31.85 11.40
CA SER A 835 -43.81 -30.78 10.60
C SER A 835 -42.47 -31.18 9.98
N THR A 836 -42.36 -31.10 8.66
CA THR A 836 -41.06 -31.10 7.98
C THR A 836 -40.31 -29.78 8.25
N PRO A 837 -38.96 -29.79 8.33
CA PRO A 837 -38.20 -28.59 8.67
C PRO A 837 -38.26 -27.55 7.55
N THR A 838 -38.57 -26.30 7.91
CA THR A 838 -38.77 -25.21 6.96
C THR A 838 -37.48 -24.78 6.28
N ASN A 839 -37.53 -24.64 4.95
CA ASN A 839 -36.52 -23.88 4.21
C ASN A 839 -36.65 -22.39 4.61
N ASN A 840 -35.88 -21.97 5.60
CA ASN A 840 -35.89 -20.60 6.10
C ASN A 840 -35.27 -19.65 5.07
N ILE A 841 -36.11 -19.15 4.15
CA ILE A 841 -35.76 -18.09 3.21
C ILE A 841 -35.47 -16.82 4.03
N ILE A 842 -34.18 -16.47 4.13
CA ILE A 842 -33.71 -15.23 4.77
C ILE A 842 -34.41 -14.06 4.08
N GLN A 843 -35.26 -13.33 4.82
CA GLN A 843 -35.93 -12.15 4.30
C GLN A 843 -34.93 -11.01 4.15
N GLU A 844 -34.69 -10.61 2.90
CA GLU A 844 -33.78 -9.51 2.58
C GLU A 844 -34.30 -8.20 3.16
N LYS A 845 -33.41 -7.45 3.84
CA LYS A 845 -33.79 -6.19 4.49
C LYS A 845 -34.20 -5.17 3.45
N SER A 846 -35.27 -4.43 3.71
CA SER A 846 -35.74 -3.41 2.78
C SER A 846 -34.65 -2.35 2.53
N ILE A 847 -34.64 -1.76 1.34
CA ILE A 847 -33.64 -0.76 0.93
C ILE A 847 -33.53 0.38 1.97
N TRP A 848 -34.66 0.78 2.56
CA TRP A 848 -34.71 1.81 3.60
C TRP A 848 -34.05 1.37 4.93
N GLN A 849 -34.16 0.10 5.31
CA GLN A 849 -33.43 -0.45 6.46
C GLN A 849 -31.92 -0.51 6.19
N GLN A 850 -31.51 -0.93 4.98
CA GLN A 850 -30.11 -0.92 4.54
C GLN A 850 -29.55 0.51 4.63
N GLN A 851 -30.26 1.49 4.02
CA GLN A 851 -29.91 2.91 4.06
C GLN A 851 -29.77 3.44 5.49
N LYS A 852 -30.73 3.15 6.39
CA LYS A 852 -30.70 3.60 7.79
C LYS A 852 -29.48 3.07 8.56
N ILE A 853 -29.03 1.84 8.30
CA ILE A 853 -27.83 1.27 8.92
C ILE A 853 -26.56 1.92 8.35
N LEU A 854 -26.49 2.05 7.01
CA LEU A 854 -25.34 2.63 6.31
C LEU A 854 -25.16 4.13 6.63
N PHE A 855 -26.23 4.89 6.83
CA PHE A 855 -26.18 6.30 7.22
C PHE A 855 -25.60 6.49 8.63
N VAL A 856 -26.03 5.66 9.60
CA VAL A 856 -25.44 5.65 10.96
C VAL A 856 -23.96 5.28 10.90
N ARG A 857 -23.56 4.32 10.06
CA ARG A 857 -22.15 3.98 9.81
C ARG A 857 -21.36 5.18 9.29
N ALA A 858 -21.86 5.88 8.27
CA ALA A 858 -21.19 7.01 7.66
C ALA A 858 -20.99 8.18 8.65
N LEU A 859 -22.02 8.48 9.45
CA LEU A 859 -21.94 9.50 10.52
C LEU A 859 -20.90 9.15 11.60
N ILE A 860 -20.77 7.87 12.00
CA ILE A 860 -19.74 7.43 12.96
C ILE A 860 -18.34 7.65 12.37
N CYS A 861 -18.12 7.27 11.10
CA CYS A 861 -16.84 7.49 10.42
C CYS A 861 -16.49 8.99 10.37
N ILE A 862 -17.40 9.86 9.93
CA ILE A 862 -17.17 11.31 9.82
C ILE A 862 -16.89 11.93 11.19
N LYS A 863 -17.62 11.55 12.24
CA LYS A 863 -17.40 12.05 13.61
C LYS A 863 -16.03 11.65 14.18
N ARG A 864 -15.43 10.55 13.70
CA ARG A 864 -14.13 10.04 14.16
C ARG A 864 -12.95 10.34 13.24
N ASP A 865 -13.19 10.74 12.00
CA ASP A 865 -12.19 11.34 11.13
C ASP A 865 -11.82 12.77 11.60
N THR A 866 -11.32 12.85 12.83
CA THR A 866 -11.10 14.12 13.55
C THR A 866 -9.90 14.90 13.03
N ILE A 867 -9.08 14.32 12.15
CA ILE A 867 -7.98 15.02 11.50
C ILE A 867 -8.52 15.70 10.25
N LEU A 868 -8.91 14.92 9.23
CA LEU A 868 -9.28 15.47 7.93
C LEU A 868 -10.58 16.30 7.99
N THR A 869 -11.58 15.91 8.79
CA THR A 869 -12.82 16.68 8.89
C THR A 869 -12.64 17.99 9.68
N LYS A 870 -11.74 18.03 10.69
CA LYS A 870 -11.38 19.30 11.35
C LYS A 870 -10.52 20.19 10.44
N VAL A 871 -9.56 19.63 9.71
CA VAL A 871 -8.72 20.38 8.77
C VAL A 871 -9.57 21.01 7.66
N ARG A 872 -10.55 20.29 7.08
CA ARG A 872 -11.49 20.87 6.09
C ARG A 872 -12.26 22.05 6.66
N LEU A 873 -12.83 21.92 7.88
CA LEU A 873 -13.62 23.01 8.48
C LEU A 873 -12.73 24.20 8.88
N ALA A 874 -11.54 23.94 9.43
CA ALA A 874 -10.58 24.97 9.76
C ALA A 874 -10.06 25.72 8.52
N SER A 875 -9.78 25.04 7.40
CA SER A 875 -9.32 25.71 6.18
C SER A 875 -10.39 26.63 5.59
N HIS A 876 -11.67 26.23 5.61
CA HIS A 876 -12.77 27.09 5.18
C HIS A 876 -12.88 28.34 6.07
N ILE A 877 -12.75 28.21 7.39
CA ILE A 877 -12.78 29.37 8.32
C ILE A 877 -11.56 30.27 8.13
N ILE A 878 -10.36 29.71 8.04
CA ILE A 878 -9.11 30.49 7.88
C ILE A 878 -9.12 31.28 6.56
N VAL A 879 -9.52 30.64 5.45
CA VAL A 879 -9.56 31.32 4.15
C VAL A 879 -10.74 32.29 4.05
N ALA A 880 -11.88 32.03 4.70
CA ALA A 880 -12.99 33.00 4.77
C ALA A 880 -12.61 34.25 5.57
N LEU A 881 -11.98 34.09 6.73
CA LEU A 881 -11.46 35.21 7.54
C LEU A 881 -10.45 36.03 6.74
N MET A 882 -9.50 35.36 6.09
CA MET A 882 -8.46 36.03 5.31
C MET A 882 -9.03 36.77 4.08
N LEU A 883 -9.91 36.14 3.29
CA LEU A 883 -10.63 36.82 2.20
C LEU A 883 -11.40 38.04 2.73
N GLY A 884 -12.09 37.88 3.87
CA GLY A 884 -12.78 38.96 4.57
C GLY A 884 -11.86 40.10 5.01
N THR A 885 -10.59 39.84 5.36
CA THR A 885 -9.61 40.90 5.67
C THR A 885 -8.98 41.56 4.44
N VAL A 886 -8.89 40.86 3.30
CA VAL A 886 -8.31 41.43 2.07
C VAL A 886 -9.30 42.39 1.40
N PHE A 887 -10.57 42.00 1.32
CA PHE A 887 -11.65 42.75 0.66
C PHE A 887 -12.61 43.37 1.69
N TYR A 888 -12.08 43.81 2.84
CA TYR A 888 -12.88 44.32 3.96
C TYR A 888 -13.70 45.53 3.54
N ASP A 889 -15.03 45.43 3.67
CA ASP A 889 -16.01 46.47 3.31
C ASP A 889 -15.99 46.93 1.83
N PHE A 890 -15.63 46.05 0.89
CA PHE A 890 -15.64 46.36 -0.56
C PHE A 890 -17.04 46.27 -1.20
N GLY A 891 -18.00 45.66 -0.52
CA GLY A 891 -19.28 45.26 -1.12
C GLY A 891 -20.25 46.39 -1.46
N ASP A 892 -20.15 47.57 -0.85
CA ASP A 892 -20.98 48.76 -1.15
C ASP A 892 -20.21 49.92 -1.82
N ASP A 893 -18.89 49.80 -1.95
CA ASP A 893 -18.04 50.82 -2.55
C ASP A 893 -18.01 50.71 -4.09
N ALA A 894 -18.53 51.75 -4.77
CA ALA A 894 -18.57 51.83 -6.22
C ALA A 894 -17.19 51.96 -6.90
N GLU A 895 -16.16 52.44 -6.20
CA GLU A 895 -14.78 52.49 -6.73
C GLU A 895 -14.20 51.07 -6.83
N LYS A 896 -14.48 50.23 -5.81
CA LYS A 896 -13.90 48.90 -5.64
C LYS A 896 -14.69 47.77 -6.30
N VAL A 897 -15.70 48.08 -7.12
CA VAL A 897 -16.60 47.11 -7.79
C VAL A 897 -15.84 45.99 -8.51
N ASN A 898 -14.78 46.30 -9.27
CA ASN A 898 -14.01 45.27 -9.99
C ASN A 898 -13.32 44.29 -9.02
N SER A 899 -12.76 44.81 -7.91
CA SER A 899 -12.14 44.03 -6.85
C SER A 899 -13.19 43.22 -6.06
N ASN A 900 -14.42 43.73 -5.89
CA ASN A 900 -15.55 42.97 -5.32
C ASN A 900 -15.99 41.81 -6.24
N ILE A 901 -16.12 42.05 -7.55
CA ILE A 901 -16.44 41.01 -8.55
C ILE A 901 -15.38 39.89 -8.54
N ALA A 902 -14.09 40.25 -8.42
CA ALA A 902 -13.01 39.29 -8.24
C ALA A 902 -13.17 38.49 -6.92
N CYS A 903 -13.48 39.14 -5.80
CA CYS A 903 -13.73 38.46 -4.52
C CYS A 903 -14.82 37.39 -4.61
N LEU A 904 -15.95 37.72 -5.25
CA LEU A 904 -17.08 36.81 -5.46
C LEU A 904 -16.69 35.61 -6.35
N PHE A 905 -15.87 35.84 -7.38
CA PHE A 905 -15.31 34.77 -8.21
C PHE A 905 -14.36 33.85 -7.41
N PHE A 906 -13.57 34.41 -6.48
CA PHE A 906 -12.73 33.62 -5.57
C PHE A 906 -13.50 32.74 -4.60
N PHE A 907 -14.70 33.16 -4.15
CA PHE A 907 -15.56 32.31 -3.33
C PHE A 907 -15.94 31.02 -4.07
N LEU A 908 -16.34 31.13 -5.34
CA LEU A 908 -16.68 29.98 -6.19
C LEU A 908 -15.48 29.07 -6.46
N LEU A 909 -14.33 29.67 -6.76
CA LEU A 909 -13.05 28.97 -6.97
C LEU A 909 -12.64 28.12 -5.77
N PHE A 910 -12.57 28.73 -4.59
CA PHE A 910 -12.13 28.07 -3.36
C PHE A 910 -13.08 26.92 -2.98
N LEU A 911 -14.39 27.18 -3.02
CA LEU A 911 -15.41 26.19 -2.68
C LEU A 911 -15.44 25.02 -3.67
N PHE A 912 -15.08 25.22 -4.94
CA PHE A 912 -14.93 24.12 -5.90
C PHE A 912 -13.70 23.25 -5.59
N PHE A 913 -12.50 23.82 -5.68
CA PHE A 913 -11.25 23.03 -5.74
C PHE A 913 -10.98 22.24 -4.47
N VAL A 914 -11.12 22.85 -3.29
CA VAL A 914 -10.89 22.18 -1.99
C VAL A 914 -11.76 20.94 -1.80
N ASN A 915 -12.93 20.90 -2.43
CA ASN A 915 -13.92 19.84 -2.26
C ASN A 915 -13.83 18.77 -3.36
N ALA A 916 -13.39 19.12 -4.56
CA ALA A 916 -12.97 18.17 -5.58
C ALA A 916 -11.71 17.39 -5.16
N GLU A 917 -10.66 18.09 -4.68
CA GLU A 917 -9.38 17.46 -4.32
C GLU A 917 -9.52 16.53 -3.11
N ARG A 918 -10.29 16.92 -2.08
CA ARG A 918 -10.53 16.07 -0.90
C ARG A 918 -11.23 14.75 -1.25
N THR A 919 -12.17 14.78 -2.19
CA THR A 919 -12.99 13.60 -2.51
C THR A 919 -12.25 12.56 -3.36
N VAL A 920 -11.35 12.99 -4.26
CA VAL A 920 -10.44 12.10 -5.01
C VAL A 920 -9.59 11.24 -4.08
N GLN A 921 -9.11 11.79 -2.97
CA GLN A 921 -8.21 11.07 -2.07
C GLN A 921 -8.94 10.02 -1.23
N THR A 922 -10.12 10.36 -0.69
CA THR A 922 -10.83 9.47 0.23
C THR A 922 -11.70 8.43 -0.47
N PHE A 923 -12.31 8.76 -1.61
CA PHE A 923 -13.32 7.88 -2.22
C PHE A 923 -12.78 6.53 -2.74
N PRO A 924 -11.55 6.41 -3.31
CA PRO A 924 -11.05 5.13 -3.83
C PRO A 924 -10.92 4.03 -2.78
N THR A 925 -10.60 4.36 -1.52
CA THR A 925 -10.50 3.38 -0.44
C THR A 925 -11.88 2.97 0.08
N GLU A 926 -12.82 3.93 0.19
CA GLU A 926 -14.23 3.68 0.49
C GLU A 926 -14.88 2.77 -0.58
N ALA A 927 -14.56 3.01 -1.86
CA ALA A 927 -15.04 2.23 -3.00
C ALA A 927 -14.52 0.77 -3.03
N ALA A 928 -13.32 0.51 -2.52
CA ALA A 928 -12.79 -0.85 -2.38
C ALA A 928 -13.58 -1.67 -1.35
N VAL A 929 -13.85 -1.07 -0.17
CA VAL A 929 -14.72 -1.70 0.85
C VAL A 929 -16.14 -1.91 0.32
N PHE A 930 -16.72 -0.90 -0.34
CA PHE A 930 -18.03 -1.02 -0.99
C PHE A 930 -18.09 -2.22 -1.95
N LEU A 931 -17.09 -2.37 -2.83
CA LEU A 931 -17.05 -3.45 -3.81
C LEU A 931 -17.00 -4.83 -3.13
N LYS A 932 -16.21 -4.96 -2.06
CA LYS A 932 -16.11 -6.18 -1.23
C LYS A 932 -17.44 -6.53 -0.53
N GLU A 933 -18.07 -5.57 0.13
CA GLU A 933 -19.35 -5.75 0.84
C GLU A 933 -20.50 -6.08 -0.14
N HIS A 934 -20.58 -5.37 -1.26
CA HIS A 934 -21.60 -5.61 -2.28
C HIS A 934 -21.43 -6.97 -2.98
N LEU A 935 -20.19 -7.41 -3.26
CA LEU A 935 -19.91 -8.76 -3.80
C LEU A 935 -20.12 -9.89 -2.80
N ASN A 936 -20.33 -9.58 -1.51
CA ASN A 936 -20.78 -10.51 -0.45
C ASN A 936 -22.27 -10.32 -0.10
N ASN A 937 -23.05 -9.64 -0.95
CA ASN A 937 -24.49 -9.43 -0.82
C ASN A 937 -24.95 -8.68 0.46
N TRP A 938 -24.11 -7.84 1.08
CA TRP A 938 -24.49 -7.13 2.32
C TRP A 938 -25.62 -6.11 2.11
N TYR A 939 -25.67 -5.48 0.94
CA TYR A 939 -26.65 -4.46 0.56
C TYR A 939 -26.61 -4.18 -0.95
N SER A 940 -27.64 -3.49 -1.44
CA SER A 940 -27.75 -3.04 -2.83
C SER A 940 -26.88 -1.82 -3.13
N LEU A 941 -26.36 -1.72 -4.36
CA LEU A 941 -25.61 -0.53 -4.85
C LEU A 941 -26.42 0.78 -4.63
N GLY A 942 -27.73 0.75 -4.89
CA GLY A 942 -28.62 1.88 -4.65
C GLY A 942 -28.68 2.32 -3.19
N ALA A 943 -28.80 1.39 -2.24
CA ALA A 943 -28.84 1.72 -0.80
C ALA A 943 -27.57 2.45 -0.33
N TYR A 944 -26.39 1.98 -0.76
CA TYR A 944 -25.12 2.65 -0.48
C TYR A 944 -25.05 4.03 -1.15
N TYR A 945 -25.42 4.11 -2.43
CA TYR A 945 -25.25 5.35 -3.19
C TYR A 945 -26.14 6.48 -2.67
N SER A 946 -27.42 6.21 -2.37
CA SER A 946 -28.31 7.20 -1.75
C SER A 946 -27.74 7.74 -0.44
N VAL A 947 -27.21 6.85 0.42
CA VAL A 947 -26.59 7.25 1.69
C VAL A 947 -25.35 8.11 1.48
N LYS A 948 -24.51 7.78 0.48
CA LYS A 948 -23.30 8.55 0.19
C LYS A 948 -23.66 10.00 -0.15
N VAL A 949 -24.60 10.22 -1.07
CA VAL A 949 -25.06 11.57 -1.46
C VAL A 949 -25.65 12.33 -0.28
N ILE A 950 -26.53 11.70 0.52
CA ILE A 950 -27.16 12.35 1.70
C ILE A 950 -26.11 12.74 2.76
N THR A 951 -25.14 11.87 3.04
CA THR A 951 -24.14 12.13 4.07
C THR A 951 -23.14 13.21 3.63
N ASP A 952 -22.75 13.20 2.36
CA ASP A 952 -21.88 14.21 1.77
C ASP A 952 -22.54 15.60 1.76
N LEU A 953 -23.85 15.68 1.46
CA LEU A 953 -24.65 16.92 1.50
C LEU A 953 -24.69 17.57 2.89
N VAL A 954 -24.84 16.80 3.97
CA VAL A 954 -24.81 17.33 5.35
C VAL A 954 -23.48 18.03 5.63
N MET A 955 -22.37 17.45 5.17
CA MET A 955 -21.03 18.04 5.35
C MET A 955 -20.79 19.26 4.44
N GLN A 956 -21.49 19.38 3.31
CA GLN A 956 -21.44 20.56 2.44
C GLN A 956 -22.21 21.73 3.04
N ILE A 957 -23.43 21.51 3.54
CA ILE A 957 -24.24 22.53 4.22
C ILE A 957 -23.44 23.18 5.35
N LEU A 958 -22.77 22.36 6.16
CA LEU A 958 -21.87 22.80 7.24
C LEU A 958 -20.71 23.69 6.73
N CYS A 959 -19.94 23.22 5.73
CA CYS A 959 -18.77 23.93 5.21
C CYS A 959 -19.13 25.22 4.45
N SER A 960 -20.21 25.21 3.67
CA SER A 960 -20.69 26.37 2.90
C SER A 960 -21.13 27.48 3.83
N SER A 961 -21.98 27.15 4.82
CA SER A 961 -22.53 28.13 5.75
C SER A 961 -21.45 28.77 6.61
N ALA A 962 -20.46 27.99 7.07
CA ALA A 962 -19.34 28.51 7.85
C ALA A 962 -18.43 29.45 7.05
N PHE A 963 -18.22 29.18 5.75
CA PHE A 963 -17.44 30.05 4.87
C PHE A 963 -18.18 31.37 4.60
N ILE A 964 -19.43 31.28 4.12
CA ILE A 964 -20.21 32.43 3.65
C ILE A 964 -20.60 33.35 4.79
N PHE A 965 -20.98 32.81 5.96
CA PHE A 965 -21.33 33.64 7.13
C PHE A 965 -20.19 34.59 7.53
N ILE A 966 -18.94 34.13 7.42
CA ILE A 966 -17.76 34.95 7.69
C ILE A 966 -17.46 35.89 6.50
N SER A 967 -17.34 35.35 5.29
CA SER A 967 -16.85 36.12 4.14
C SER A 967 -17.88 37.11 3.57
N TYR A 968 -19.18 36.87 3.68
CA TYR A 968 -20.23 37.79 3.25
C TYR A 968 -20.36 38.97 4.21
N TYR A 969 -20.20 38.73 5.51
CA TYR A 969 -20.24 39.76 6.55
C TYR A 969 -19.02 40.69 6.49
N MET A 970 -17.81 40.13 6.52
CA MET A 970 -16.57 40.94 6.55
C MET A 970 -16.36 41.78 5.28
N THR A 971 -16.97 41.38 4.17
CA THR A 971 -16.72 41.94 2.84
C THR A 971 -17.75 43.02 2.45
N GLY A 972 -18.65 43.40 3.36
CA GLY A 972 -19.59 44.52 3.19
C GLY A 972 -20.72 44.26 2.19
N GLN A 973 -21.11 43.01 1.97
CA GLN A 973 -22.19 42.69 1.04
C GLN A 973 -23.56 43.12 1.61
N PRO A 974 -24.56 43.44 0.77
CA PRO A 974 -25.88 43.89 1.22
C PRO A 974 -26.59 42.84 2.08
N MET A 975 -26.93 43.19 3.33
CA MET A 975 -27.52 42.29 4.35
C MET A 975 -29.00 41.95 4.13
N GLU A 976 -29.44 41.87 2.88
CA GLU A 976 -30.80 41.47 2.49
C GLU A 976 -30.93 39.93 2.52
N TYR A 977 -31.94 39.41 3.22
CA TYR A 977 -32.18 37.96 3.37
C TYR A 977 -32.21 37.22 2.02
N ASP A 978 -32.86 37.78 1.02
CA ASP A 978 -32.96 37.20 -0.32
C ASP A 978 -31.59 37.13 -1.03
N ARG A 979 -30.77 38.20 -0.97
CA ARG A 979 -29.42 38.22 -1.55
C ARG A 979 -28.48 37.23 -0.85
N ILE A 980 -28.56 37.13 0.48
CA ILE A 980 -27.83 36.15 1.28
C ILE A 980 -28.23 34.73 0.86
N LEU A 981 -29.54 34.44 0.78
CA LEU A 981 -30.06 33.12 0.42
C LEU A 981 -29.68 32.72 -1.02
N LYS A 982 -29.83 33.64 -1.99
CA LYS A 982 -29.41 33.45 -3.38
C LYS A 982 -27.92 33.14 -3.49
N THR A 983 -27.08 33.90 -2.79
CA THR A 983 -25.62 33.68 -2.73
C THR A 983 -25.29 32.32 -2.12
N TRP A 984 -25.92 31.97 -1.00
CA TRP A 984 -25.71 30.69 -0.30
C TRP A 984 -26.10 29.48 -1.16
N ILE A 985 -27.22 29.56 -1.89
CA ILE A 985 -27.65 28.50 -2.83
C ILE A 985 -26.60 28.27 -3.92
N ILE A 986 -26.12 29.33 -4.58
CA ILE A 986 -25.13 29.20 -5.67
C ILE A 986 -23.81 28.63 -5.15
N CYS A 987 -23.31 29.13 -4.02
CA CYS A 987 -22.08 28.63 -3.39
C CYS A 987 -22.19 27.17 -2.89
N LEU A 988 -23.37 26.74 -2.43
CA LEU A 988 -23.62 25.34 -2.09
C LEU A 988 -23.65 24.44 -3.34
N LEU A 989 -24.28 24.91 -4.42
CA LEU A 989 -24.38 24.16 -5.69
C LEU A 989 -23.02 23.97 -6.37
N ILE A 990 -22.16 24.99 -6.45
CA ILE A 990 -20.80 24.81 -7.04
C ILE A 990 -19.93 23.85 -6.22
N MET A 991 -20.09 23.83 -4.90
CA MET A 991 -19.39 22.87 -4.03
C MET A 991 -19.94 21.44 -4.17
N MET A 992 -21.25 21.29 -4.43
CA MET A 992 -21.84 20.02 -4.87
C MET A 992 -21.21 19.53 -6.18
N VAL A 993 -21.11 20.39 -7.20
CA VAL A 993 -20.48 20.03 -8.49
C VAL A 993 -19.03 19.56 -8.24
N GLY A 994 -18.22 20.34 -7.51
CA GLY A 994 -16.83 19.97 -7.18
C GLY A 994 -16.72 18.61 -6.48
N GLN A 995 -17.60 18.32 -5.51
CA GLN A 995 -17.68 17.02 -4.86
C GLN A 995 -18.03 15.89 -5.85
N THR A 996 -19.00 16.07 -6.75
CA THR A 996 -19.35 15.04 -7.75
C THR A 996 -18.22 14.77 -8.75
N VAL A 997 -17.53 15.82 -9.22
CA VAL A 997 -16.38 15.71 -10.13
C VAL A 997 -15.23 14.96 -9.47
N GLY A 998 -14.91 15.26 -8.21
CA GLY A 998 -13.85 14.58 -7.47
C GLY A 998 -14.17 13.12 -7.13
N ILE A 999 -15.42 12.82 -6.74
CA ILE A 999 -15.90 11.43 -6.58
C ILE A 999 -15.77 10.67 -7.90
N LEU A 1000 -16.22 11.24 -9.02
CA LEU A 1000 -16.11 10.62 -10.35
C LEU A 1000 -14.64 10.35 -10.73
N ALA A 1001 -13.76 11.35 -10.63
CA ALA A 1001 -12.35 11.22 -10.98
C ALA A 1001 -11.63 10.16 -10.14
N GLY A 1002 -11.84 10.16 -8.81
CA GLY A 1002 -11.28 9.16 -7.91
C GLY A 1002 -11.86 7.76 -8.18
N SER A 1003 -13.18 7.67 -8.43
CA SER A 1003 -13.84 6.39 -8.73
C SER A 1003 -13.30 5.74 -9.99
N ALA A 1004 -12.98 6.51 -11.03
CA ALA A 1004 -12.54 6.01 -12.33
C ALA A 1004 -11.03 5.72 -12.33
N PHE A 1005 -10.22 6.70 -11.94
CA PHE A 1005 -8.76 6.71 -12.17
C PHE A 1005 -7.91 6.51 -10.90
N GLY A 1006 -8.52 6.48 -9.71
CA GLY A 1006 -7.80 6.41 -8.44
C GLY A 1006 -7.24 7.76 -7.98
N THR A 1007 -6.49 7.75 -6.88
CA THR A 1007 -6.01 8.96 -6.20
C THR A 1007 -5.02 9.78 -7.04
N GLU A 1008 -3.96 9.15 -7.53
CA GLU A 1008 -2.83 9.83 -8.21
C GLU A 1008 -3.25 10.47 -9.54
N PHE A 1009 -3.95 9.73 -10.40
CA PHE A 1009 -4.44 10.22 -11.69
C PHE A 1009 -5.67 11.12 -11.53
N GLY A 1010 -6.55 10.85 -10.55
CA GLY A 1010 -7.76 11.64 -10.32
C GLY A 1010 -7.45 13.09 -9.94
N LEU A 1011 -6.40 13.32 -9.14
CA LEU A 1011 -6.02 14.67 -8.69
C LEU A 1011 -5.54 15.52 -9.88
N PHE A 1012 -4.73 14.94 -10.75
CA PHE A 1012 -4.28 15.57 -12.00
C PHE A 1012 -5.46 15.94 -12.91
N LEU A 1013 -6.42 15.02 -13.09
CA LEU A 1013 -7.55 15.22 -13.99
C LEU A 1013 -8.52 16.33 -13.52
N ILE A 1014 -8.66 16.57 -12.20
CA ILE A 1014 -9.43 17.71 -11.69
C ILE A 1014 -8.87 19.01 -12.25
N SER A 1015 -7.58 19.30 -12.05
CA SER A 1015 -7.00 20.58 -12.43
C SER A 1015 -7.06 20.76 -13.95
N SER A 1016 -6.66 19.73 -14.71
CA SER A 1016 -6.57 19.83 -16.17
C SER A 1016 -7.90 19.89 -16.92
N VAL A 1017 -9.00 19.36 -16.36
CA VAL A 1017 -10.34 19.47 -16.97
C VAL A 1017 -11.05 20.76 -16.55
N ASN A 1018 -10.84 21.23 -15.32
CA ASN A 1018 -11.67 22.30 -14.75
C ASN A 1018 -11.09 23.71 -14.95
N ILE A 1019 -9.77 23.88 -15.10
CA ILE A 1019 -9.15 25.16 -15.49
C ILE A 1019 -9.65 25.66 -16.87
N PRO A 1020 -9.78 24.82 -17.92
CA PRO A 1020 -10.45 25.20 -19.16
C PRO A 1020 -11.87 25.75 -18.95
N LEU A 1021 -12.70 25.06 -18.17
CA LEU A 1021 -14.09 25.47 -17.90
C LEU A 1021 -14.15 26.79 -17.12
N LEU A 1022 -13.18 27.04 -16.23
CA LEU A 1022 -13.05 28.26 -15.45
C LEU A 1022 -12.78 29.50 -16.34
N LEU A 1023 -11.92 29.38 -17.36
CA LEU A 1023 -11.64 30.51 -18.26
C LEU A 1023 -12.87 30.92 -19.06
N PHE A 1024 -13.67 29.96 -19.51
CA PHE A 1024 -14.94 30.22 -20.21
C PHE A 1024 -16.11 30.61 -19.26
N ALA A 1025 -15.84 30.95 -17.99
CA ALA A 1025 -16.86 31.33 -17.01
C ALA A 1025 -17.41 32.77 -17.15
N GLY A 1026 -16.86 33.60 -18.05
CA GLY A 1026 -17.27 35.00 -18.23
C GLY A 1026 -16.50 36.02 -17.38
N PHE A 1027 -15.68 35.59 -16.42
CA PHE A 1027 -14.82 36.48 -15.63
C PHE A 1027 -13.52 36.87 -16.37
N PHE A 1028 -12.82 35.91 -16.99
CA PHE A 1028 -11.53 36.14 -17.66
C PHE A 1028 -11.66 36.53 -19.14
N THR A 1029 -12.79 36.25 -19.77
CA THR A 1029 -13.11 36.58 -21.17
C THR A 1029 -14.62 36.62 -21.26
N LYS A 1030 -15.19 37.70 -21.79
CA LYS A 1030 -16.65 37.84 -21.86
C LYS A 1030 -17.22 37.05 -23.03
N VAL A 1031 -18.50 36.71 -22.98
CA VAL A 1031 -19.13 35.86 -24.01
C VAL A 1031 -19.17 36.57 -25.36
N GLY A 1032 -19.37 37.90 -25.40
CA GLY A 1032 -19.30 38.69 -26.63
C GLY A 1032 -17.88 38.82 -27.22
N GLU A 1033 -16.84 38.63 -26.42
CA GLU A 1033 -15.43 38.69 -26.83
C GLU A 1033 -14.91 37.34 -27.37
N MET A 1034 -15.64 36.23 -27.12
CA MET A 1034 -15.24 34.89 -27.57
C MET A 1034 -15.54 34.66 -29.06
N SER A 1035 -14.58 34.06 -29.77
CA SER A 1035 -14.81 33.53 -31.12
C SER A 1035 -16.02 32.57 -31.16
N PRO A 1036 -16.90 32.62 -32.18
CA PRO A 1036 -18.12 31.80 -32.25
C PRO A 1036 -17.90 30.29 -32.06
N TYR A 1037 -16.74 29.77 -32.47
CA TYR A 1037 -16.37 28.35 -32.30
C TYR A 1037 -16.10 27.95 -30.84
N LEU A 1038 -15.78 28.89 -29.96
CA LEU A 1038 -15.48 28.66 -28.53
C LEU A 1038 -16.68 28.94 -27.61
N GLN A 1039 -17.63 29.76 -28.04
CA GLN A 1039 -18.84 30.08 -27.26
C GLN A 1039 -19.60 28.84 -26.72
N PRO A 1040 -19.71 27.71 -27.46
CA PRO A 1040 -20.32 26.48 -26.92
C PRO A 1040 -19.63 25.90 -25.66
N LEU A 1041 -18.33 26.12 -25.48
CA LEU A 1041 -17.61 25.67 -24.28
C LEU A 1041 -18.01 26.49 -23.04
N SER A 1042 -18.33 27.77 -23.24
CA SER A 1042 -18.90 28.63 -22.19
C SER A 1042 -20.31 28.19 -21.78
N VAL A 1043 -21.13 27.72 -22.74
CA VAL A 1043 -22.45 27.12 -22.47
C VAL A 1043 -22.35 25.79 -21.71
N ILE A 1044 -21.27 25.02 -21.89
CA ILE A 1044 -20.98 23.78 -21.15
C ILE A 1044 -20.44 24.07 -19.73
N SER A 1045 -19.78 25.21 -19.51
CA SER A 1045 -19.15 25.52 -18.22
C SER A 1045 -20.15 25.78 -17.09
N TYR A 1046 -20.19 24.90 -16.10
CA TYR A 1046 -20.89 25.13 -14.84
C TYR A 1046 -20.31 26.31 -14.03
N PHE A 1047 -19.06 26.71 -14.26
CA PHE A 1047 -18.50 27.93 -13.64
C PHE A 1047 -19.16 29.20 -14.21
N ARG A 1048 -19.59 29.21 -15.48
CA ARG A 1048 -20.34 30.34 -16.05
C ARG A 1048 -21.64 30.57 -15.29
N TYR A 1049 -22.46 29.53 -15.15
CA TYR A 1049 -23.72 29.62 -14.41
C TYR A 1049 -23.51 29.98 -12.94
N ALA A 1050 -22.47 29.44 -12.30
CA ALA A 1050 -22.14 29.82 -10.91
C ALA A 1050 -21.72 31.30 -10.78
N PHE A 1051 -20.91 31.82 -11.71
CA PHE A 1051 -20.46 33.21 -11.71
C PHE A 1051 -21.60 34.18 -12.04
N GLU A 1052 -22.35 33.92 -13.11
CA GLU A 1052 -23.55 34.68 -13.46
C GLU A 1052 -24.58 34.66 -12.32
N GLY A 1053 -24.73 33.52 -11.64
CA GLY A 1053 -25.59 33.37 -10.46
C GLY A 1053 -25.18 34.23 -9.27
N ILE A 1054 -23.90 34.27 -8.90
CA ILE A 1054 -23.44 35.06 -7.75
C ILE A 1054 -23.47 36.58 -8.03
N ILE A 1055 -23.18 36.99 -9.27
CA ILE A 1055 -23.27 38.39 -9.70
C ILE A 1055 -24.74 38.84 -9.73
N GLN A 1056 -25.66 38.03 -10.27
CA GLN A 1056 -27.09 38.34 -10.22
C GLN A 1056 -27.64 38.38 -8.79
N ALA A 1057 -27.21 37.48 -7.91
CA ALA A 1057 -27.64 37.43 -6.51
C ALA A 1057 -27.34 38.73 -5.72
N ILE A 1058 -26.32 39.49 -6.12
CA ILE A 1058 -25.87 40.69 -5.43
C ILE A 1058 -26.29 41.98 -6.15
N TYR A 1059 -26.17 42.05 -7.48
CA TYR A 1059 -26.34 43.30 -8.23
C TYR A 1059 -27.70 43.50 -8.93
N VAL A 1060 -28.52 42.46 -9.16
CA VAL A 1060 -29.87 42.63 -9.73
C VAL A 1060 -30.76 43.35 -8.70
N ASP A 1061 -31.50 44.36 -9.14
CA ASP A 1061 -32.43 45.16 -8.32
C ASP A 1061 -31.80 45.69 -7.01
N ARG A 1062 -30.50 46.03 -7.04
CA ARG A 1062 -29.79 46.68 -5.93
C ARG A 1062 -29.92 48.21 -6.04
N PRO A 1063 -30.03 48.97 -4.93
CA PRO A 1063 -29.84 50.42 -4.95
C PRO A 1063 -28.45 50.84 -5.47
N ASN A 1064 -28.32 52.11 -5.83
CA ASN A 1064 -27.03 52.70 -6.24
C ASN A 1064 -26.01 52.63 -5.10
N LEU A 1065 -24.77 52.25 -5.43
CA LEU A 1065 -23.67 52.10 -4.48
C LEU A 1065 -23.21 53.47 -3.93
N THR A 1066 -22.53 53.43 -2.78
CA THR A 1066 -21.82 54.59 -2.24
C THR A 1066 -20.54 54.86 -3.04
N CYS A 1067 -20.14 56.13 -3.18
CA CYS A 1067 -18.94 56.52 -3.90
C CYS A 1067 -18.46 57.89 -3.41
N PHE A 1068 -17.15 58.04 -3.18
CA PHE A 1068 -16.55 59.27 -2.67
C PHE A 1068 -15.97 60.17 -3.78
N GLU A 1069 -15.78 59.65 -5.00
CA GLU A 1069 -15.35 60.44 -6.16
C GLU A 1069 -16.49 61.26 -6.78
N ILE A 1070 -16.12 62.43 -7.33
CA ILE A 1070 -17.05 63.38 -7.98
C ILE A 1070 -17.72 62.78 -9.22
N TYR A 1071 -17.02 61.90 -9.95
CA TYR A 1071 -17.55 61.18 -11.10
C TYR A 1071 -17.32 59.67 -10.92
N CYS A 1072 -18.40 58.89 -10.88
CA CYS A 1072 -18.33 57.49 -10.51
C CYS A 1072 -19.18 56.63 -11.45
N TYR A 1073 -18.55 56.07 -12.48
CA TYR A 1073 -19.26 55.39 -13.59
C TYR A 1073 -20.02 54.13 -13.15
N LEU A 1074 -19.43 53.33 -12.25
CA LEU A 1074 -19.96 52.05 -11.77
C LEU A 1074 -20.99 52.18 -10.64
N ARG A 1075 -21.41 53.40 -10.27
CA ARG A 1075 -22.34 53.65 -9.16
C ARG A 1075 -23.72 52.99 -9.30
N SER A 1076 -24.16 52.71 -10.53
CA SER A 1076 -25.47 52.11 -10.85
C SER A 1076 -25.34 50.62 -11.21
N PRO A 1077 -25.91 49.67 -10.45
CA PRO A 1077 -25.78 48.22 -10.67
C PRO A 1077 -26.14 47.72 -12.06
N SER A 1078 -27.11 48.35 -12.74
CA SER A 1078 -27.46 48.02 -14.12
C SER A 1078 -26.30 48.17 -15.10
N LYS A 1079 -25.42 49.16 -14.89
CA LYS A 1079 -24.19 49.33 -15.69
C LYS A 1079 -23.14 48.27 -15.37
N ILE A 1080 -23.05 47.84 -14.11
CA ILE A 1080 -22.14 46.75 -13.70
C ILE A 1080 -22.54 45.46 -14.41
N LEU A 1081 -23.84 45.14 -14.42
CA LEU A 1081 -24.38 43.99 -15.15
C LEU A 1081 -24.10 44.09 -16.66
N SER A 1082 -24.39 45.22 -17.30
CA SER A 1082 -24.10 45.39 -18.74
C SER A 1082 -22.61 45.38 -19.08
N MET A 1083 -21.72 45.78 -18.17
CA MET A 1083 -20.27 45.73 -18.36
C MET A 1083 -19.74 44.28 -18.37
N MET A 1084 -20.47 43.35 -17.76
CA MET A 1084 -20.12 41.93 -17.62
C MET A 1084 -20.89 41.01 -18.60
N ASP A 1085 -21.55 41.57 -19.62
CA ASP A 1085 -22.48 40.87 -20.53
C ASP A 1085 -23.63 40.13 -19.79
N MET A 1086 -24.17 40.71 -18.71
CA MET A 1086 -25.22 40.09 -17.87
C MET A 1086 -26.49 40.95 -17.77
N PRO A 1087 -27.68 40.36 -17.49
CA PRO A 1087 -27.96 38.92 -17.39
C PRO A 1087 -28.27 38.27 -18.75
N THR A 1088 -27.70 37.09 -19.02
CA THR A 1088 -28.03 36.25 -20.20
C THR A 1088 -29.11 35.20 -19.88
N VAL A 1089 -29.13 34.71 -18.64
CA VAL A 1089 -30.06 33.69 -18.13
C VAL A 1089 -30.74 34.22 -16.88
N PRO A 1090 -32.08 34.13 -16.73
CA PRO A 1090 -32.76 34.62 -15.53
C PRO A 1090 -32.42 33.77 -14.30
N PHE A 1091 -32.24 34.42 -13.14
CA PHE A 1091 -31.71 33.80 -11.92
C PHE A 1091 -32.32 32.43 -11.58
N TYR A 1092 -33.65 32.25 -11.68
CA TYR A 1092 -34.31 30.98 -11.33
C TYR A 1092 -33.85 29.79 -12.17
N ALA A 1093 -33.41 30.00 -13.41
CA ALA A 1093 -32.91 28.94 -14.28
C ALA A 1093 -31.48 28.50 -13.91
N ILE A 1094 -30.70 29.36 -13.24
CA ILE A 1094 -29.30 29.09 -12.90
C ILE A 1094 -29.18 27.92 -11.90
N PRO A 1095 -29.88 27.90 -10.74
CA PRO A 1095 -29.94 26.72 -9.87
C PRO A 1095 -30.43 25.46 -10.58
N ILE A 1096 -31.42 25.57 -11.48
CA ILE A 1096 -31.96 24.42 -12.23
C ILE A 1096 -30.89 23.80 -13.14
N ILE A 1097 -30.11 24.61 -13.85
CA ILE A 1097 -29.00 24.16 -14.70
C ILE A 1097 -27.89 23.51 -13.87
N LEU A 1098 -27.52 24.11 -12.73
CA LEU A 1098 -26.52 23.53 -11.82
C LEU A 1098 -27.00 22.20 -11.21
N ILE A 1099 -28.27 22.09 -10.81
CA ILE A 1099 -28.87 20.85 -10.31
C ILE A 1099 -28.91 19.78 -11.41
N SER A 1100 -29.23 20.15 -12.65
CA SER A 1100 -29.18 19.24 -13.81
C SER A 1100 -27.77 18.67 -14.02
N TRP A 1101 -26.74 19.51 -13.94
CA TRP A 1101 -25.33 19.08 -13.99
C TRP A 1101 -24.96 18.13 -12.84
N ILE A 1102 -25.38 18.42 -11.60
CA ILE A 1102 -25.16 17.56 -10.42
C ILE A 1102 -25.82 16.18 -10.62
N LEU A 1103 -27.05 16.14 -11.12
CA LEU A 1103 -27.78 14.90 -11.41
C LEU A 1103 -27.11 14.10 -12.54
N PHE A 1104 -26.67 14.76 -13.61
CA PHE A 1104 -25.93 14.13 -14.70
C PHE A 1104 -24.62 13.50 -14.22
N LEU A 1105 -23.79 14.25 -13.47
CA LEU A 1105 -22.54 13.76 -12.92
C LEU A 1105 -22.77 12.60 -11.93
N HIS A 1106 -23.82 12.66 -11.12
CA HIS A 1106 -24.23 11.54 -10.27
C HIS A 1106 -24.68 10.30 -11.06
N ALA A 1107 -25.34 10.46 -12.20
CA ALA A 1107 -25.73 9.36 -13.07
C ALA A 1107 -24.51 8.70 -13.73
N VAL A 1108 -23.57 9.50 -14.26
CA VAL A 1108 -22.30 9.01 -14.84
C VAL A 1108 -21.47 8.27 -13.79
N HIS A 1109 -21.35 8.80 -12.57
CA HIS A 1109 -20.66 8.10 -11.50
C HIS A 1109 -21.35 6.78 -11.10
N TYR A 1110 -22.69 6.73 -11.09
CA TYR A 1110 -23.42 5.50 -10.81
C TYR A 1110 -23.18 4.42 -11.88
N THR A 1111 -23.13 4.77 -13.17
CA THR A 1111 -22.79 3.82 -14.23
C THR A 1111 -21.33 3.38 -14.19
N VAL A 1112 -20.39 4.24 -13.78
CA VAL A 1112 -18.98 3.86 -13.51
C VAL A 1112 -18.88 2.84 -12.37
N LEU A 1113 -19.64 3.01 -11.28
CA LEU A 1113 -19.71 2.02 -10.20
C LEU A 1113 -20.35 0.69 -10.67
N GLN A 1114 -21.43 0.74 -11.46
CA GLN A 1114 -22.02 -0.46 -12.06
C GLN A 1114 -21.02 -1.18 -12.97
N TRP A 1115 -20.27 -0.44 -13.79
CA TRP A 1115 -19.24 -0.99 -14.68
C TRP A 1115 -18.09 -1.63 -13.90
N LYS A 1116 -17.62 -1.02 -12.81
CA LYS A 1116 -16.64 -1.64 -11.90
C LYS A 1116 -17.18 -2.89 -11.22
N VAL A 1117 -18.44 -2.90 -10.78
CA VAL A 1117 -19.11 -4.08 -10.22
C VAL A 1117 -19.30 -5.20 -11.26
N TYR A 1118 -19.50 -4.85 -12.54
CA TYR A 1118 -19.55 -5.80 -13.65
C TYR A 1118 -18.16 -6.37 -13.98
N TYR A 1119 -17.14 -5.51 -14.11
CA TYR A 1119 -15.76 -5.92 -14.38
C TYR A 1119 -15.20 -6.81 -13.26
N ALA A 1120 -15.50 -6.51 -12.00
CA ALA A 1120 -15.12 -7.34 -10.84
C ALA A 1120 -15.87 -8.69 -10.76
N LYS A 1121 -16.85 -8.95 -11.63
CA LYS A 1121 -17.54 -10.24 -11.80
C LYS A 1121 -17.02 -11.04 -13.01
N LYS A 1122 -16.04 -10.50 -13.75
CA LYS A 1122 -15.42 -11.08 -14.94
C LYS A 1122 -14.05 -11.69 -14.62
#